data_AF-A0A2V8SXY2-F1
#
_entry.id   AF-A0A2V8SXY2-F1
#
_cell.length_a   1.000
_cell.length_b   1.000
_cell.length_c   1.000
_cell.angle_alpha   90.00
_cell.angle_beta   90.00
_cell.angle_gamma   90.00
#
_symmetry.space_group_name_H-M   'P 1'
#
loop_
_entity.id
_entity.type
_entity.pdbx_description
1 polymer ?
#
loop_
_entity_poly.entity_id
_entity_poly.type
_entity_poly.pdbx_seq_one_letter_code
_entity_poly.pdbx_strand_id
1 'polypeptide(L)'
;MNVMKKFLIALISALLLASTSHFQTTKPKPAPDEESTVVKISTDLIQIDVTVTDKNGKIVPDLKVDDFEIFENGQKQTISGGNFVFRTVGSAVADGSVSTPRRTGAMPAQPPQRSSIRRTIAIVLDDLNLSFGSIYQTRKSLRKFVDEQMQPEDLVAIIRTGGGVGALQQFTTDKRVLHAAIDKLRWNPESAVDSLTSVSQNETDITDRFRRESDNGGDKQSTVFLPGDTAHDKKSADASRNAKAQERGLYAQTSLGALKYVLSGMKSLPGRKAMLYFSDGIDIGDPSTKSRAQTVFEYLQDVAEMANRSSVVVYTFDAKGMRSMSIGASDSTYEIIDGHRGQKEAMRTQDFKNSQDGLAYFADRTGGRAFLNSDNFNFGIDRALNEQSGYYLLAYVPNGDAFDATKRKFNKLEVKVRRPGLHVSHRSGFFSEGDVKEAQSDDRRLANVLQSPFTENGIGLNMNALYADDKTDGPYIRSFLHIDAKGLKFSDDESGWKKSTFDIVAAAFGDNGLPIETKESQYTIKTKGATYETMLERGFVYVLPVPLKKPGLYQFRVAVRDTATGMIGSAQQIIEVPDLSKRDLVLSNIAVENVSNETWQSIAQGRVGSGPGKVEVPSTLLYDTVLRRFQAGSVLRYGCEIYSSSKAPIRQIETQATIYHDTSLILSGGFKKVDVSNQKDQHRIALSGALTLTDSLQPGDYVLHLTVFDRAGNRAATQVFPFELVK
;
A
#
# COMPACT_ATOMS: atom_id res chain seq x y z
N MET A 1 40.71 -15.93 -46.62
CA MET A 1 41.78 -16.69 -47.30
C MET A 1 42.88 -16.93 -46.27
N ASN A 2 43.22 -18.21 -46.02
CA ASN A 2 44.27 -18.77 -45.14
C ASN A 2 43.97 -18.77 -43.61
N VAL A 3 43.48 -19.85 -42.97
CA VAL A 3 44.04 -21.22 -42.68
C VAL A 3 44.81 -21.19 -41.33
N MET A 4 44.25 -21.74 -40.22
CA MET A 4 44.51 -23.07 -39.58
C MET A 4 45.98 -23.25 -39.10
N LYS A 5 46.39 -23.87 -37.97
CA LYS A 5 45.90 -24.96 -37.09
C LYS A 5 46.91 -25.08 -35.90
N LYS A 6 46.46 -25.29 -34.66
CA LYS A 6 46.59 -26.50 -33.77
C LYS A 6 47.97 -26.94 -33.20
N PHE A 7 47.86 -27.52 -31.98
CA PHE A 7 48.66 -28.55 -31.25
C PHE A 7 49.63 -28.06 -30.14
N LEU A 8 49.92 -28.76 -29.03
CA LEU A 8 49.28 -29.77 -28.13
C LEU A 8 50.39 -30.21 -27.11
N ILE A 9 50.12 -30.14 -25.79
CA ILE A 9 50.46 -31.09 -24.68
C ILE A 9 51.92 -31.41 -24.18
N ALA A 10 52.02 -31.39 -22.83
CA ALA A 10 52.76 -32.23 -21.83
C ALA A 10 54.26 -32.08 -21.49
N LEU A 11 54.55 -31.88 -20.18
CA LEU A 11 55.22 -32.80 -19.21
C LEU A 11 55.36 -32.04 -17.86
N ILE A 12 54.71 -32.36 -16.72
CA ILE A 12 54.89 -33.44 -15.72
C ILE A 12 56.26 -33.50 -15.01
N SER A 13 56.27 -32.99 -13.77
CA SER A 13 56.82 -33.52 -12.49
C SER A 13 58.32 -33.77 -12.25
N ALA A 14 58.85 -33.17 -11.16
CA ALA A 14 59.57 -33.80 -10.01
C ALA A 14 60.40 -32.74 -9.24
N LEU A 15 59.94 -32.19 -8.12
CA LEU A 15 60.31 -32.52 -6.74
C LEU A 15 61.77 -32.96 -6.48
N LEU A 16 62.50 -32.17 -5.68
CA LEU A 16 63.47 -32.67 -4.69
C LEU A 16 63.70 -31.66 -3.56
N LEU A 17 63.76 -32.21 -2.34
CA LEU A 17 63.75 -31.56 -1.03
C LEU A 17 65.14 -31.03 -0.59
N ALA A 18 65.15 -30.01 0.28
CA ALA A 18 66.18 -29.83 1.30
C ALA A 18 65.68 -29.08 2.56
N SER A 19 65.80 -29.80 3.66
CA SER A 19 65.60 -29.65 5.12
C SER A 19 65.86 -28.31 5.85
N THR A 20 64.87 -27.93 6.68
CA THR A 20 64.85 -27.52 8.11
C THR A 20 65.92 -26.60 8.74
N SER A 21 65.45 -25.53 9.42
CA SER A 21 65.70 -25.27 10.88
C SER A 21 64.80 -24.14 11.43
N HIS A 22 64.29 -24.35 12.65
CA HIS A 22 63.28 -23.58 13.36
C HIS A 22 63.84 -22.32 14.06
N PHE A 23 63.08 -21.22 14.06
CA PHE A 23 63.02 -20.30 15.21
C PHE A 23 61.56 -19.91 15.46
N GLN A 24 61.10 -20.24 16.67
CA GLN A 24 59.73 -20.11 17.14
C GLN A 24 59.63 -18.84 17.98
N THR A 25 59.10 -17.75 17.41
CA THR A 25 58.61 -16.59 18.18
C THR A 25 57.11 -16.72 18.36
N THR A 26 56.68 -16.99 19.59
CA THR A 26 55.28 -17.04 20.01
C THR A 26 54.65 -15.65 19.94
N LYS A 27 53.75 -15.42 18.97
CA LYS A 27 52.77 -14.32 19.01
C LYS A 27 51.51 -14.78 19.75
N PRO A 28 50.86 -13.92 20.56
CA PRO A 28 49.66 -14.28 21.30
C PRO A 28 48.50 -14.54 20.34
N LYS A 29 47.71 -15.57 20.64
CA LYS A 29 46.47 -15.95 19.95
C LYS A 29 45.41 -14.85 20.12
N PRO A 30 44.83 -14.28 19.05
CA PRO A 30 43.63 -13.47 19.16
C PRO A 30 42.47 -14.35 19.66
N ALA A 31 41.67 -13.82 20.58
CA ALA A 31 40.40 -14.43 20.99
C ALA A 31 39.51 -14.66 19.76
N PRO A 32 38.63 -15.67 19.74
CA PRO A 32 37.65 -15.80 18.68
C PRO A 32 36.76 -14.56 18.71
N ASP A 33 36.75 -13.79 17.64
CA ASP A 33 35.72 -12.79 17.40
C ASP A 33 34.37 -13.50 17.52
N GLU A 34 33.44 -12.88 18.26
CA GLU A 34 32.03 -13.20 18.22
C GLU A 34 31.52 -12.91 16.79
N GLU A 35 31.78 -13.85 15.89
CA GLU A 35 31.05 -13.96 14.64
C GLU A 35 29.59 -14.13 15.04
N SER A 36 28.82 -13.07 14.77
CA SER A 36 27.37 -13.15 14.67
C SER A 36 27.03 -14.47 13.96
N THR A 37 26.43 -15.39 14.72
CA THR A 37 25.86 -16.62 14.19
C THR A 37 24.82 -16.22 13.17
N VAL A 38 25.26 -16.06 11.92
CA VAL A 38 24.41 -16.10 10.76
C VAL A 38 23.83 -17.50 10.77
N VAL A 39 22.62 -17.62 11.33
CA VAL A 39 21.83 -18.83 11.27
C VAL A 39 21.69 -19.16 9.79
N LYS A 40 22.48 -20.13 9.31
CA LYS A 40 22.27 -20.76 8.01
C LYS A 40 20.95 -21.52 8.14
N ILE A 41 19.87 -20.85 7.74
CA ILE A 41 18.54 -21.46 7.62
C ILE A 41 18.68 -22.59 6.60
N SER A 42 18.66 -23.84 7.07
CA SER A 42 18.40 -24.96 6.17
C SER A 42 16.99 -24.77 5.61
N THR A 43 16.83 -25.06 4.33
CA THR A 43 15.63 -24.78 3.50
C THR A 43 14.38 -25.57 3.89
N ASP A 44 14.41 -26.29 5.01
CA ASP A 44 13.42 -27.31 5.36
C ASP A 44 12.64 -26.98 6.64
N LEU A 45 12.79 -25.78 7.22
CA LEU A 45 12.09 -25.39 8.45
C LEU A 45 10.68 -24.87 8.14
N ILE A 46 9.64 -25.53 8.67
CA ILE A 46 8.27 -25.04 8.62
C ILE A 46 8.03 -24.10 9.80
N GLN A 47 7.71 -22.83 9.50
CA GLN A 47 7.27 -21.86 10.49
C GLN A 47 5.74 -21.73 10.52
N ILE A 48 5.15 -21.71 11.70
CA ILE A 48 3.71 -21.58 11.94
C ILE A 48 3.47 -20.43 12.91
N ASP A 49 2.63 -19.49 12.50
CA ASP A 49 2.08 -18.46 13.37
C ASP A 49 0.83 -18.98 14.10
N VAL A 50 0.89 -18.96 15.44
CA VAL A 50 -0.14 -19.52 16.31
C VAL A 50 -0.65 -18.42 17.23
N THR A 51 -1.94 -18.10 17.11
CA THR A 51 -2.62 -17.17 18.00
C THR A 51 -3.32 -17.95 19.09
N VAL A 52 -3.05 -17.62 20.35
CA VAL A 52 -3.71 -18.27 21.49
C VAL A 52 -4.48 -17.23 22.30
N THR A 53 -5.76 -17.50 22.51
CA THR A 53 -6.67 -16.61 23.22
C THR A 53 -7.39 -17.30 24.37
N ASP A 54 -7.73 -16.55 25.40
CA ASP A 54 -8.64 -17.02 26.45
C ASP A 54 -10.11 -17.01 25.97
N LYS A 55 -11.04 -17.41 26.84
CA LYS A 55 -12.48 -17.42 26.59
C LYS A 55 -13.10 -16.05 26.27
N ASN A 56 -12.45 -14.97 26.72
CA ASN A 56 -12.87 -13.59 26.44
C ASN A 56 -12.21 -13.06 25.16
N GLY A 57 -11.35 -13.88 24.55
CA GLY A 57 -10.64 -13.58 23.35
C GLY A 57 -9.33 -12.80 23.54
N LYS A 58 -8.86 -12.58 24.76
CA LYS A 58 -7.60 -11.88 25.01
C LYS A 58 -6.40 -12.78 24.67
N ILE A 59 -5.36 -12.23 24.05
CA ILE A 59 -4.11 -12.95 23.77
C ILE A 59 -3.46 -13.42 25.07
N VAL A 60 -2.98 -14.66 25.05
CA VAL A 60 -2.26 -15.30 26.17
C VAL A 60 -0.77 -15.38 25.80
N PRO A 61 0.11 -14.52 26.35
CA PRO A 61 1.51 -14.37 25.93
C PRO A 61 2.52 -15.21 26.74
N ASP A 62 2.08 -15.95 27.76
CA ASP A 62 2.93 -16.60 28.76
C ASP A 62 3.12 -18.12 28.56
N LEU A 63 2.82 -18.64 27.37
CA LEU A 63 3.00 -20.07 27.04
C LEU A 63 4.45 -20.35 26.66
N LYS A 64 4.96 -21.49 27.11
CA LYS A 64 6.26 -22.01 26.72
C LYS A 64 6.12 -22.93 25.50
N VAL A 65 7.21 -23.18 24.80
CA VAL A 65 7.23 -24.12 23.66
C VAL A 65 6.68 -25.50 24.05
N ASP A 66 6.98 -25.98 25.27
CA ASP A 66 6.52 -27.28 25.78
C ASP A 66 4.99 -27.37 26.02
N ASP A 67 4.31 -26.21 26.07
CA ASP A 67 2.85 -26.15 26.18
C ASP A 67 2.18 -26.50 24.84
N PHE A 68 2.92 -26.55 23.74
CA PHE A 68 2.41 -26.81 22.40
C PHE A 68 2.66 -28.23 21.92
N GLU A 69 1.74 -28.75 21.11
CA GLU A 69 1.93 -29.96 20.32
C GLU A 69 1.55 -29.67 18.86
N ILE A 70 2.44 -30.01 17.93
CA ILE A 70 2.22 -29.88 16.49
C ILE A 70 2.06 -31.27 15.89
N PHE A 71 1.04 -31.45 15.06
CA PHE A 71 0.82 -32.66 14.27
C PHE A 71 0.77 -32.30 12.79
N GLU A 72 1.52 -33.04 11.98
CA GLU A 72 1.46 -33.00 10.53
C GLU A 72 0.84 -34.32 10.03
N ASN A 73 -0.28 -34.23 9.31
CA ASN A 73 -1.02 -35.40 8.82
C ASN A 73 -1.33 -36.42 9.92
N GLY A 74 -1.60 -35.95 11.14
CA GLY A 74 -1.86 -36.77 12.33
C GLY A 74 -0.60 -37.30 13.03
N GLN A 75 0.60 -37.09 12.47
CA GLN A 75 1.86 -37.49 13.09
C GLN A 75 2.44 -36.34 13.91
N LYS A 76 2.78 -36.61 15.18
CA LYS A 76 3.38 -35.64 16.08
C LYS A 76 4.77 -35.22 15.59
N GLN A 77 5.01 -33.90 15.56
CA GLN A 77 6.26 -33.29 15.12
C GLN A 77 7.04 -32.76 16.33
N THR A 78 8.37 -32.76 16.21
CA THR A 78 9.25 -32.19 17.24
C THR A 78 9.44 -30.70 16.96
N ILE A 79 9.07 -29.85 17.92
CA ILE A 79 9.21 -28.40 17.79
C ILE A 79 10.70 -28.05 17.94
N SER A 80 11.30 -27.50 16.89
CA SER A 80 12.71 -27.11 16.84
C SER A 80 12.97 -25.77 17.52
N GLY A 81 11.94 -24.93 17.67
CA GLY A 81 12.02 -23.66 18.38
C GLY A 81 10.69 -22.92 18.38
N GLY A 82 10.55 -21.94 19.27
CA GLY A 82 9.41 -21.04 19.25
C GLY A 82 9.62 -19.80 20.10
N ASN A 83 9.04 -18.70 19.67
CA ASN A 83 9.08 -17.42 20.38
C ASN A 83 7.73 -16.70 20.30
N PHE A 84 7.37 -16.00 21.37
CA PHE A 84 6.22 -15.10 21.34
C PHE A 84 6.62 -13.77 20.71
N VAL A 85 5.87 -13.35 19.69
CA VAL A 85 6.02 -12.05 19.03
C VAL A 85 4.91 -11.15 19.54
N PHE A 86 5.26 -10.22 20.43
CA PHE A 86 4.36 -9.18 20.87
C PHE A 86 4.46 -7.95 19.95
N ARG A 87 3.32 -7.38 19.58
CA ARG A 87 3.23 -6.09 18.90
C ARG A 87 2.51 -5.15 19.82
N THR A 88 3.23 -4.17 20.38
CA THR A 88 2.64 -3.14 21.23
C THR A 88 1.53 -2.43 20.45
N VAL A 89 0.28 -2.78 20.77
CA VAL A 89 -0.88 -1.99 20.41
C VAL A 89 -0.93 -0.90 21.45
N GLY A 90 -0.61 0.34 21.07
CA GLY A 90 -0.74 1.48 21.95
C GLY A 90 -2.16 1.47 22.54
N SER A 91 -2.25 1.39 23.87
CA SER A 91 -3.50 1.70 24.54
C SER A 91 -3.78 3.16 24.24
N ALA A 92 -4.84 3.44 23.50
CA ALA A 92 -5.43 4.76 23.48
C ALA A 92 -5.86 5.05 24.93
N VAL A 93 -4.97 5.71 25.69
CA VAL A 93 -5.36 6.33 26.95
C VAL A 93 -6.29 7.46 26.54
N ALA A 94 -7.54 7.32 26.96
CA ALA A 94 -8.52 8.37 26.91
C ALA A 94 -8.00 9.56 27.72
N ASP A 95 -7.39 10.53 27.03
CA ASP A 95 -7.39 11.90 27.51
C ASP A 95 -8.24 12.73 26.55
N GLY A 96 -9.43 13.07 27.04
CA GLY A 96 -10.41 13.85 26.33
C GLY A 96 -9.92 15.28 26.14
N SER A 97 -9.34 15.55 24.98
CA SER A 97 -9.19 16.89 24.44
C SER A 97 -9.82 16.90 23.06
N VAL A 98 -11.12 17.18 23.01
CA VAL A 98 -11.81 17.51 21.75
C VAL A 98 -11.31 18.87 21.30
N SER A 99 -10.22 18.90 20.53
CA SER A 99 -9.87 20.07 19.74
C SER A 99 -10.68 20.02 18.44
N THR A 100 -11.67 20.91 18.32
CA THR A 100 -12.38 21.20 17.07
C THR A 100 -11.41 21.40 15.91
N PRO A 101 -11.67 20.87 14.70
CA PRO A 101 -10.77 21.00 13.57
C PRO A 101 -10.81 22.45 13.04
N ARG A 102 -9.91 23.29 13.54
CA ARG A 102 -9.52 24.50 12.82
C ARG A 102 -8.70 24.03 11.62
N ARG A 103 -9.11 24.43 10.41
CA ARG A 103 -8.35 24.20 9.16
C ARG A 103 -7.00 24.91 9.24
N THR A 104 -6.03 24.29 9.91
CA THR A 104 -4.61 24.61 9.81
C THR A 104 -4.01 23.60 8.83
N GLY A 105 -3.26 24.09 7.83
CA GLY A 105 -2.65 23.26 6.81
C GLY A 105 -1.82 22.15 7.46
N ALA A 106 -2.32 20.92 7.39
CA ALA A 106 -1.66 19.77 7.98
C ALA A 106 -0.27 19.62 7.37
N MET A 107 0.74 19.39 8.22
CA MET A 107 2.10 19.05 7.80
C MET A 107 2.03 17.93 6.74
N PRO A 108 2.88 17.97 5.69
CA PRO A 108 3.05 16.82 4.81
C PRO A 108 3.47 15.63 5.66
N ALA A 109 2.63 14.59 5.72
CA ALA A 109 2.95 13.38 6.47
C ALA A 109 4.26 12.80 5.92
N GLN A 110 5.27 12.62 6.79
CA GLN A 110 6.48 11.90 6.41
C GLN A 110 6.11 10.45 6.03
N PRO A 111 6.80 9.85 5.04
CA PRO A 111 6.64 8.44 4.72
C PRO A 111 6.78 7.57 5.98
N PRO A 112 5.89 6.58 6.21
CA PRO A 112 6.03 5.69 7.35
C PRO A 112 7.34 4.91 7.24
N GLN A 113 8.09 4.79 8.34
CA GLN A 113 9.26 3.92 8.40
C GLN A 113 8.84 2.48 8.68
N ARG A 114 9.54 1.50 8.10
CA ARG A 114 9.26 0.06 8.33
C ARG A 114 9.28 -0.30 9.82
N SER A 115 10.14 0.34 10.60
CA SER A 115 10.30 0.14 12.04
C SER A 115 9.19 0.75 12.88
N SER A 116 8.46 1.75 12.38
CA SER A 116 7.36 2.40 13.11
C SER A 116 6.03 1.66 12.95
N ILE A 117 5.86 0.89 11.86
CA ILE A 117 4.60 0.16 11.61
C ILE A 117 4.40 -0.98 12.61
N ARG A 118 3.21 -1.02 13.21
CA ARG A 118 2.81 -2.05 14.17
C ARG A 118 1.83 -3.03 13.58
N ARG A 119 0.87 -2.59 12.76
CA ARG A 119 -0.09 -3.46 12.07
C ARG A 119 -0.16 -3.08 10.60
N THR A 120 -0.28 -4.10 9.74
CA THR A 120 -0.48 -3.93 8.30
C THR A 120 -1.78 -4.60 7.92
N ILE A 121 -2.73 -3.82 7.39
CA ILE A 121 -4.12 -4.23 7.21
C ILE A 121 -4.55 -3.92 5.78
N ALA A 122 -4.87 -4.95 5.00
CA ALA A 122 -5.53 -4.80 3.71
C ALA A 122 -7.04 -5.02 3.90
N ILE A 123 -7.84 -3.99 3.66
CA ILE A 123 -9.29 -4.07 3.67
C ILE A 123 -9.73 -4.30 2.23
N VAL A 124 -10.19 -5.50 1.88
CA VAL A 124 -10.59 -5.85 0.52
C VAL A 124 -12.11 -5.92 0.44
N LEU A 125 -12.68 -5.19 -0.52
CA LEU A 125 -14.11 -5.05 -0.77
C LEU A 125 -14.44 -5.75 -2.08
N ASP A 126 -15.26 -6.79 -1.99
CA ASP A 126 -15.70 -7.54 -3.15
C ASP A 126 -16.86 -6.86 -3.88
N ASP A 127 -16.63 -5.68 -4.46
CA ASP A 127 -17.67 -4.89 -5.14
C ASP A 127 -18.22 -5.52 -6.43
N LEU A 128 -17.68 -6.67 -6.85
CA LEU A 128 -18.27 -7.54 -7.87
C LEU A 128 -19.42 -8.41 -7.32
N ASN A 129 -19.41 -8.71 -6.01
CA ASN A 129 -20.42 -9.53 -5.35
C ASN A 129 -21.23 -8.75 -4.29
N LEU A 130 -20.80 -7.57 -3.85
CA LEU A 130 -21.53 -6.82 -2.82
C LEU A 130 -22.83 -6.20 -3.38
N SER A 131 -23.95 -6.48 -2.72
CA SER A 131 -25.23 -5.80 -2.99
C SER A 131 -25.20 -4.32 -2.58
N PHE A 132 -26.17 -3.54 -3.10
CA PHE A 132 -26.34 -2.14 -2.73
C PHE A 132 -26.42 -1.92 -1.21
N GLY A 133 -27.18 -2.76 -0.50
CA GLY A 133 -27.31 -2.70 0.95
C GLY A 133 -26.01 -3.02 1.69
N SER A 134 -25.29 -4.05 1.24
CA SER A 134 -24.02 -4.48 1.82
C SER A 134 -22.94 -3.40 1.71
N ILE A 135 -22.88 -2.67 0.59
CA ILE A 135 -21.93 -1.56 0.39
C ILE A 135 -22.21 -0.41 1.36
N TYR A 136 -23.49 -0.09 1.59
CA TYR A 136 -23.86 0.95 2.54
C TYR A 136 -23.37 0.64 3.97
N GLN A 137 -23.63 -0.59 4.45
CA GLN A 137 -23.23 -1.01 5.80
C GLN A 137 -21.71 -1.11 5.93
N THR A 138 -21.04 -1.67 4.92
CA THR A 138 -19.58 -1.76 4.89
C THR A 138 -18.94 -0.37 4.94
N ARG A 139 -19.43 0.59 4.14
CA ARG A 139 -18.94 1.98 4.17
C ARG A 139 -19.09 2.62 5.55
N LYS A 140 -20.22 2.40 6.23
CA LYS A 140 -20.46 2.90 7.59
C LYS A 140 -19.44 2.31 8.58
N SER A 141 -19.21 1.00 8.52
CA SER A 141 -18.23 0.31 9.39
C SER A 141 -16.80 0.77 9.13
N LEU A 142 -16.42 0.99 7.87
CA LEU A 142 -15.06 1.43 7.52
C LEU A 142 -14.78 2.85 7.98
N ARG A 143 -15.77 3.77 7.91
CA ARG A 143 -15.62 5.11 8.49
C ARG A 143 -15.35 5.01 9.99
N LYS A 144 -16.18 4.25 10.70
CA LYS A 144 -16.00 4.02 12.14
C LYS A 144 -14.63 3.39 12.47
N PHE A 145 -14.15 2.45 11.66
CA PHE A 145 -12.80 1.89 11.82
C PHE A 145 -11.72 2.97 11.70
N VAL A 146 -11.75 3.77 10.63
CA VAL A 146 -10.77 4.84 10.40
C VAL A 146 -10.83 5.89 11.52
N ASP A 147 -12.02 6.25 11.98
CA ASP A 147 -12.22 7.26 13.01
C ASP A 147 -11.78 6.76 14.40
N GLU A 148 -12.21 5.56 14.80
CA GLU A 148 -12.18 5.11 16.19
C GLU A 148 -11.22 3.94 16.48
N GLN A 149 -10.96 3.05 15.51
CA GLN A 149 -10.23 1.79 15.75
C GLN A 149 -8.80 1.79 15.18
N MET A 150 -8.55 2.62 14.15
CA MET A 150 -7.25 2.79 13.52
C MET A 150 -6.30 3.61 14.41
N GLN A 151 -5.12 3.05 14.65
CA GLN A 151 -4.01 3.68 15.38
C GLN A 151 -3.03 4.38 14.42
N PRO A 152 -2.25 5.38 14.88
CA PRO A 152 -1.30 6.12 14.04
C PRO A 152 -0.26 5.23 13.32
N GLU A 153 0.12 4.11 13.93
CA GLU A 153 1.11 3.14 13.42
C GLU A 153 0.49 2.01 12.58
N ASP A 154 -0.79 2.11 12.24
CA ASP A 154 -1.46 1.18 11.33
C ASP A 154 -1.22 1.57 9.88
N LEU A 155 -0.66 0.64 9.13
CA LEU A 155 -0.52 0.75 7.69
C LEU A 155 -1.72 0.08 7.02
N VAL A 156 -2.64 0.89 6.49
CA VAL A 156 -3.93 0.40 5.96
C VAL A 156 -4.05 0.67 4.47
N ALA A 157 -4.58 -0.29 3.74
CA ALA A 157 -5.07 -0.12 2.37
C ALA A 157 -6.55 -0.53 2.31
N ILE A 158 -7.36 0.15 1.49
CA ILE A 158 -8.73 -0.25 1.18
C ILE A 158 -8.74 -0.60 -0.30
N ILE A 159 -9.03 -1.83 -0.72
CA ILE A 159 -8.95 -2.29 -2.10
C ILE A 159 -10.32 -2.77 -2.56
N ARG A 160 -10.66 -2.57 -3.84
CA ARG A 160 -11.89 -3.09 -4.47
C ARG A 160 -11.56 -4.15 -5.52
N THR A 161 -12.36 -5.21 -5.66
CA THR A 161 -12.12 -6.29 -6.64
C THR A 161 -12.41 -5.88 -8.08
N GLY A 162 -13.47 -5.12 -8.32
CA GLY A 162 -13.91 -4.62 -9.63
C GLY A 162 -13.22 -3.32 -10.09
N GLY A 163 -12.41 -2.69 -9.23
CA GLY A 163 -11.73 -1.42 -9.52
C GLY A 163 -10.55 -1.49 -10.51
N GLY A 164 -10.26 -2.67 -11.07
CA GLY A 164 -9.11 -2.96 -11.92
C GLY A 164 -7.93 -3.56 -11.15
N VAL A 165 -7.41 -4.71 -11.61
CA VAL A 165 -6.35 -5.51 -10.95
C VAL A 165 -4.98 -4.81 -10.90
N GLY A 166 -4.82 -3.61 -11.48
CA GLY A 166 -3.59 -2.81 -11.35
C GLY A 166 -3.60 -1.79 -10.19
N ALA A 167 -4.68 -1.76 -9.42
CA ALA A 167 -4.92 -0.80 -8.35
C ALA A 167 -4.46 -1.34 -6.99
N LEU A 168 -3.16 -1.28 -6.68
CA LEU A 168 -2.75 -1.29 -5.27
C LEU A 168 -3.25 0.04 -4.70
N GLN A 169 -4.44 0.06 -4.14
CA GLN A 169 -4.84 1.20 -3.32
C GLN A 169 -3.84 1.29 -2.18
N GLN A 170 -3.14 2.41 -2.14
CA GLN A 170 -1.82 2.45 -1.53
C GLN A 170 -1.94 2.41 -0.01
N PHE A 171 -1.21 1.47 0.58
CA PHE A 171 -1.03 1.39 2.02
C PHE A 171 -0.58 2.75 2.58
N THR A 172 -1.31 3.25 3.57
CA THR A 172 -1.11 4.57 4.14
C THR A 172 -1.46 4.58 5.63
N THR A 173 -0.83 5.49 6.37
CA THR A 173 -1.21 5.85 7.73
C THR A 173 -2.15 7.07 7.76
N ASP A 174 -2.39 7.72 6.62
CA ASP A 174 -3.18 8.96 6.53
C ASP A 174 -4.68 8.68 6.42
N LYS A 175 -5.41 8.99 7.50
CA LYS A 175 -6.87 8.84 7.57
C LYS A 175 -7.61 9.59 6.45
N ARG A 176 -7.09 10.72 5.94
CA ARG A 176 -7.74 11.51 4.87
C ARG A 176 -7.77 10.74 3.56
N VAL A 177 -6.68 10.03 3.24
CA VAL A 177 -6.60 9.18 2.04
C VAL A 177 -7.59 8.02 2.17
N LEU A 178 -7.71 7.42 3.35
CA LEU A 178 -8.68 6.36 3.62
C LEU A 178 -10.13 6.86 3.57
N HIS A 179 -10.44 8.04 4.08
CA HIS A 179 -11.79 8.62 3.91
C HIS A 179 -12.11 8.88 2.44
N ALA A 180 -11.16 9.43 1.67
CA ALA A 180 -11.35 9.63 0.24
C ALA A 180 -11.57 8.30 -0.51
N ALA A 181 -10.91 7.22 -0.07
CA ALA A 181 -11.14 5.85 -0.56
C ALA A 181 -12.57 5.39 -0.27
N ILE A 182 -13.00 5.52 0.98
CA ILE A 182 -14.32 5.10 1.47
C ILE A 182 -15.43 5.88 0.74
N ASP A 183 -15.22 7.17 0.47
CA ASP A 183 -16.16 8.03 -0.23
C ASP A 183 -16.35 7.67 -1.70
N LYS A 184 -15.42 6.91 -2.28
CA LYS A 184 -15.48 6.41 -3.66
C LYS A 184 -16.06 5.01 -3.77
N LEU A 185 -16.39 4.37 -2.65
CA LEU A 185 -17.13 3.12 -2.66
C LEU A 185 -18.52 3.38 -3.24
N ARG A 186 -18.76 2.78 -4.41
CA ARG A 186 -20.02 2.86 -5.16
C ARG A 186 -20.46 1.45 -5.45
N TRP A 187 -21.77 1.25 -5.45
CA TRP A 187 -22.35 0.01 -5.90
C TRP A 187 -22.15 -0.16 -7.40
N ASN A 188 -21.75 -1.37 -7.79
CA ASN A 188 -21.55 -1.76 -9.17
C ASN A 188 -22.85 -2.38 -9.70
N PRO A 189 -23.55 -1.75 -10.66
CA PRO A 189 -24.79 -2.28 -11.23
C PRO A 189 -24.58 -3.57 -12.02
N GLU A 190 -23.35 -3.89 -12.42
CA GLU A 190 -22.98 -5.15 -13.09
C GLU A 190 -22.54 -6.24 -12.09
N SER A 191 -22.82 -6.06 -10.79
CA SER A 191 -22.48 -7.05 -9.75
C SER A 191 -23.34 -8.31 -9.85
N ALA A 192 -22.74 -9.47 -9.58
CA ALA A 192 -23.38 -10.79 -9.71
C ALA A 192 -24.66 -10.95 -8.87
N VAL A 193 -24.78 -10.16 -7.78
CA VAL A 193 -25.94 -10.19 -6.88
C VAL A 193 -27.14 -9.45 -7.46
N ASP A 194 -26.95 -8.40 -8.28
CA ASP A 194 -28.05 -7.59 -8.82
C ASP A 194 -28.32 -7.78 -10.32
N SER A 195 -27.37 -8.34 -11.08
CA SER A 195 -27.67 -8.98 -12.38
C SER A 195 -28.79 -10.04 -12.25
N LEU A 196 -29.09 -10.46 -11.02
CA LEU A 196 -30.13 -11.43 -10.66
C LEU A 196 -31.27 -10.85 -9.80
N THR A 197 -31.16 -9.60 -9.31
CA THR A 197 -32.24 -8.93 -8.56
C THR A 197 -32.87 -7.72 -9.26
N SER A 198 -32.38 -7.31 -10.43
CA SER A 198 -33.12 -6.42 -11.32
C SER A 198 -34.40 -7.12 -11.80
N VAL A 199 -35.49 -6.75 -11.14
CA VAL A 199 -36.86 -6.63 -11.67
C VAL A 199 -37.19 -7.61 -12.80
N SER A 200 -37.94 -8.67 -12.47
CA SER A 200 -38.70 -9.54 -13.38
C SER A 200 -38.16 -10.92 -13.78
N GLN A 201 -37.46 -11.65 -12.90
CA GLN A 201 -37.32 -13.12 -13.08
C GLN A 201 -38.64 -13.92 -12.99
N ASN A 202 -39.79 -13.25 -12.85
CA ASN A 202 -41.10 -13.85 -13.08
C ASN A 202 -41.68 -13.52 -14.47
N GLU A 203 -41.24 -12.47 -15.18
CA GLU A 203 -41.85 -12.14 -16.46
C GLU A 203 -41.49 -13.15 -17.53
N THR A 204 -40.27 -13.69 -17.59
CA THR A 204 -39.94 -14.66 -18.66
C THR A 204 -40.72 -15.96 -18.52
N ASP A 205 -41.00 -16.42 -17.31
CA ASP A 205 -41.80 -17.64 -17.06
C ASP A 205 -43.31 -17.39 -17.24
N ILE A 206 -43.80 -16.19 -16.90
CA ILE A 206 -45.21 -15.81 -17.10
C ILE A 206 -45.49 -15.51 -18.58
N THR A 207 -44.57 -14.84 -19.29
CA THR A 207 -44.76 -14.45 -20.70
C THR A 207 -44.63 -15.66 -21.63
N ASP A 208 -43.74 -16.61 -21.34
CA ASP A 208 -43.68 -17.88 -22.06
C ASP A 208 -44.91 -18.77 -21.79
N ARG A 209 -45.49 -18.72 -20.58
CA ARG A 209 -46.77 -19.39 -20.27
C ARG A 209 -47.95 -18.76 -21.00
N PHE A 210 -48.07 -17.42 -20.99
CA PHE A 210 -49.13 -16.71 -21.73
C PHE A 210 -48.99 -16.83 -23.25
N ARG A 211 -47.77 -16.86 -23.77
CA ARG A 211 -47.53 -17.03 -25.21
C ARG A 211 -47.95 -18.42 -25.70
N ARG A 212 -47.76 -19.47 -24.88
CA ARG A 212 -48.22 -20.83 -25.20
C ARG A 212 -49.72 -21.03 -25.01
N GLU A 213 -50.36 -20.30 -24.09
CA GLU A 213 -51.83 -20.24 -24.01
C GLU A 213 -52.46 -19.54 -25.22
N SER A 214 -51.77 -18.56 -25.82
CA SER A 214 -52.26 -17.87 -27.00
C SER A 214 -51.99 -18.59 -28.32
N ASP A 215 -50.94 -19.41 -28.41
CA ASP A 215 -50.59 -20.18 -29.62
C ASP A 215 -51.36 -21.51 -29.73
N ASN A 216 -51.98 -22.02 -28.65
CA ASN A 216 -52.83 -23.21 -28.65
C ASN A 216 -54.35 -22.86 -28.66
N GLY A 217 -54.71 -21.83 -29.43
CA GLY A 217 -56.11 -21.47 -29.68
C GLY A 217 -56.82 -22.47 -30.60
N GLY A 218 -57.33 -23.57 -30.03
CA GLY A 218 -58.15 -24.55 -30.74
C GLY A 218 -59.01 -25.39 -29.78
N ASP A 219 -60.22 -24.90 -29.50
CA ASP A 219 -61.42 -25.59 -28.99
C ASP A 219 -61.33 -26.53 -27.76
N LYS A 220 -61.84 -25.98 -26.64
CA LYS A 220 -62.77 -26.58 -25.66
C LYS A 220 -62.56 -28.05 -25.26
N GLN A 221 -61.87 -28.25 -24.13
CA GLN A 221 -62.50 -28.81 -22.94
C GLN A 221 -61.65 -28.46 -21.70
N SER A 222 -62.29 -27.84 -20.70
CA SER A 222 -61.72 -27.67 -19.37
C SER A 222 -61.48 -29.04 -18.75
N THR A 223 -60.29 -29.60 -18.97
CA THR A 223 -59.71 -30.60 -18.10
C THR A 223 -58.68 -29.89 -17.23
N VAL A 224 -58.91 -29.97 -15.91
CA VAL A 224 -57.92 -29.68 -14.89
C VAL A 224 -56.64 -30.44 -15.26
N PHE A 225 -55.59 -29.73 -15.68
CA PHE A 225 -54.29 -30.36 -15.88
C PHE A 225 -53.62 -30.47 -14.50
N LEU A 226 -53.69 -31.68 -13.93
CA LEU A 226 -52.90 -32.11 -12.78
C LEU A 226 -51.39 -31.94 -13.06
N PRO A 227 -50.56 -31.72 -12.02
CA PRO A 227 -49.13 -31.47 -12.17
C PRO A 227 -48.44 -32.70 -12.75
N GLY A 228 -47.87 -32.57 -13.96
CA GLY A 228 -47.41 -33.72 -14.72
C GLY A 228 -46.14 -33.54 -15.56
N ASP A 229 -45.78 -32.34 -16.00
CA ASP A 229 -44.62 -32.17 -16.90
C ASP A 229 -43.34 -31.75 -16.17
N THR A 230 -42.97 -32.54 -15.16
CA THR A 230 -41.79 -32.30 -14.32
C THR A 230 -40.45 -32.37 -15.05
N ALA A 231 -40.40 -32.94 -16.27
CA ALA A 231 -39.13 -33.14 -16.99
C ALA A 231 -38.69 -31.89 -17.77
N HIS A 232 -39.64 -31.12 -18.32
CA HIS A 232 -39.32 -29.92 -19.09
C HIS A 232 -39.06 -28.72 -18.20
N ASP A 233 -39.85 -28.54 -17.13
CA ASP A 233 -39.64 -27.50 -16.11
C ASP A 233 -38.37 -27.72 -15.28
N LYS A 234 -38.00 -28.98 -15.00
CA LYS A 234 -36.69 -29.28 -14.39
C LYS A 234 -35.55 -28.94 -15.33
N LYS A 235 -35.64 -29.27 -16.63
CA LYS A 235 -34.57 -28.95 -17.59
C LYS A 235 -34.34 -27.45 -17.77
N SER A 236 -35.40 -26.64 -17.81
CA SER A 236 -35.29 -25.18 -17.90
C SER A 236 -34.79 -24.57 -16.57
N ALA A 237 -35.26 -25.06 -15.43
CA ALA A 237 -34.76 -24.67 -14.12
C ALA A 237 -33.28 -25.06 -13.92
N ASP A 238 -32.88 -26.26 -14.33
CA ASP A 238 -31.50 -26.75 -14.28
C ASP A 238 -30.59 -26.00 -15.25
N ALA A 239 -31.07 -25.65 -16.45
CA ALA A 239 -30.33 -24.81 -17.38
C ALA A 239 -30.11 -23.39 -16.83
N SER A 240 -31.14 -22.79 -16.22
CA SER A 240 -31.04 -21.49 -15.56
C SER A 240 -30.10 -21.53 -14.34
N ARG A 241 -30.19 -22.60 -13.53
CA ARG A 241 -29.27 -22.84 -12.40
C ARG A 241 -27.82 -22.98 -12.87
N ASN A 242 -27.58 -23.72 -13.95
CA ASN A 242 -26.25 -23.91 -14.51
C ASN A 242 -25.69 -22.62 -15.11
N ALA A 243 -26.51 -21.81 -15.79
CA ALA A 243 -26.11 -20.49 -16.29
C ALA A 243 -25.73 -19.54 -15.15
N LYS A 244 -26.54 -19.49 -14.07
CA LYS A 244 -26.25 -18.69 -12.87
C LYS A 244 -25.00 -19.17 -12.14
N ALA A 245 -24.79 -20.47 -12.01
CA ALA A 245 -23.58 -21.03 -11.42
C ALA A 245 -22.33 -20.71 -12.26
N GLN A 246 -22.45 -20.72 -13.60
CA GLN A 246 -21.37 -20.35 -14.51
C GLN A 246 -20.98 -18.88 -14.38
N GLU A 247 -21.97 -17.98 -14.30
CA GLU A 247 -21.76 -16.55 -14.09
C GLU A 247 -21.11 -16.26 -12.72
N ARG A 248 -21.63 -16.84 -11.63
CA ARG A 248 -21.05 -16.74 -10.28
C ARG A 248 -19.60 -17.21 -10.24
N GLY A 249 -19.28 -18.30 -10.94
CA GLY A 249 -17.91 -18.81 -11.03
C GLY A 249 -16.93 -17.84 -11.68
N LEU A 250 -17.36 -17.08 -12.71
CA LEU A 250 -16.54 -16.07 -13.38
C LEU A 250 -16.25 -14.87 -12.46
N TYR A 251 -17.27 -14.36 -11.77
CA TYR A 251 -17.10 -13.26 -10.81
C TYR A 251 -16.23 -13.69 -9.63
N ALA A 252 -16.45 -14.90 -9.09
CA ALA A 252 -15.61 -15.45 -8.04
C ALA A 252 -14.14 -15.55 -8.47
N GLN A 253 -13.85 -16.04 -9.68
CA GLN A 253 -12.48 -16.08 -10.22
C GLN A 253 -11.86 -14.68 -10.34
N THR A 254 -12.65 -13.69 -10.75
CA THR A 254 -12.18 -12.30 -10.87
C THR A 254 -11.84 -11.71 -9.51
N SER A 255 -12.72 -11.90 -8.51
CA SER A 255 -12.47 -11.47 -7.13
C SER A 255 -11.26 -12.17 -6.51
N LEU A 256 -11.10 -13.48 -6.74
CA LEU A 256 -9.92 -14.24 -6.31
C LEU A 256 -8.63 -13.78 -7.02
N GLY A 257 -8.72 -13.37 -8.29
CA GLY A 257 -7.60 -12.76 -9.01
C GLY A 257 -7.15 -11.44 -8.37
N ALA A 258 -8.09 -10.58 -7.99
CA ALA A 258 -7.79 -9.35 -7.25
C ALA A 258 -7.17 -9.65 -5.87
N LEU A 259 -7.64 -10.69 -5.17
CA LEU A 259 -7.03 -11.13 -3.91
C LEU A 259 -5.58 -11.59 -4.11
N LYS A 260 -5.27 -12.40 -5.14
CA LYS A 260 -3.88 -12.78 -5.47
C LYS A 260 -3.01 -11.54 -5.70
N TYR A 261 -3.52 -10.53 -6.39
CA TYR A 261 -2.80 -9.29 -6.61
C TYR A 261 -2.50 -8.53 -5.31
N VAL A 262 -3.49 -8.39 -4.41
CA VAL A 262 -3.29 -7.77 -3.08
C VAL A 262 -2.24 -8.53 -2.27
N LEU A 263 -2.33 -9.85 -2.23
CA LEU A 263 -1.38 -10.71 -1.52
C LEU A 263 0.05 -10.56 -2.07
N SER A 264 0.20 -10.41 -3.39
CA SER A 264 1.49 -10.14 -4.03
C SER A 264 2.11 -8.84 -3.51
N GLY A 265 1.32 -7.77 -3.43
CA GLY A 265 1.76 -6.49 -2.87
C GLY A 265 2.08 -6.57 -1.37
N MET A 266 1.36 -7.41 -0.63
CA MET A 266 1.61 -7.62 0.80
C MET A 266 2.87 -8.45 1.08
N LYS A 267 3.34 -9.28 0.14
CA LYS A 267 4.51 -10.16 0.31
C LYS A 267 5.78 -9.39 0.69
N SER A 268 5.97 -8.18 0.18
CA SER A 268 7.14 -7.32 0.46
C SER A 268 7.05 -6.54 1.78
N LEU A 269 5.89 -6.58 2.44
CA LEU A 269 5.64 -5.89 3.70
C LEU A 269 6.03 -6.80 4.89
N PRO A 270 6.72 -6.26 5.90
CA PRO A 270 7.32 -7.07 6.96
C PRO A 270 6.29 -7.63 7.94
N GLY A 271 6.57 -8.85 8.42
CA GLY A 271 5.86 -9.51 9.50
C GLY A 271 4.46 -10.04 9.15
N ARG A 272 3.72 -10.44 10.20
CA ARG A 272 2.33 -10.92 10.10
C ARG A 272 1.40 -9.76 9.78
N LYS A 273 0.48 -9.99 8.84
CA LYS A 273 -0.43 -8.99 8.28
C LYS A 273 -1.85 -9.51 8.31
N ALA A 274 -2.82 -8.60 8.29
CA ALA A 274 -4.23 -8.95 8.23
C ALA A 274 -4.83 -8.55 6.88
N MET A 275 -5.70 -9.39 6.34
CA MET A 275 -6.64 -9.03 5.29
C MET A 275 -8.06 -9.09 5.86
N LEU A 276 -8.79 -7.98 5.79
CA LEU A 276 -10.22 -7.91 6.14
C LEU A 276 -11.01 -7.94 4.83
N TYR A 277 -11.58 -9.09 4.49
CA TYR A 277 -12.28 -9.31 3.23
C TYR A 277 -13.80 -9.25 3.42
N PHE A 278 -14.46 -8.27 2.81
CA PHE A 278 -15.90 -8.05 2.86
C PHE A 278 -16.53 -8.50 1.54
N SER A 279 -17.46 -9.46 1.61
CA SER A 279 -18.16 -10.00 0.44
C SER A 279 -19.55 -10.53 0.84
N ASP A 280 -20.47 -10.61 -0.12
CA ASP A 280 -21.76 -11.29 0.07
C ASP A 280 -21.65 -12.82 -0.12
N GLY A 281 -20.46 -13.32 -0.45
CA GLY A 281 -20.15 -14.74 -0.47
C GLY A 281 -19.14 -15.15 -1.54
N ILE A 282 -18.56 -16.33 -1.37
CA ILE A 282 -17.80 -17.03 -2.41
C ILE A 282 -18.47 -18.38 -2.63
N ASP A 283 -19.17 -18.53 -3.74
CA ASP A 283 -19.77 -19.80 -4.13
C ASP A 283 -18.68 -20.74 -4.65
N ILE A 284 -18.25 -21.68 -3.80
CA ILE A 284 -17.24 -22.69 -4.14
C ILE A 284 -17.85 -23.94 -4.78
N GLY A 285 -19.18 -23.98 -4.96
CA GLY A 285 -19.93 -25.11 -5.48
C GLY A 285 -19.81 -26.39 -4.63
N ASP A 286 -20.44 -27.48 -5.09
CA ASP A 286 -20.32 -28.79 -4.46
C ASP A 286 -19.05 -29.52 -4.96
N PRO A 287 -18.06 -29.79 -4.09
CA PRO A 287 -16.81 -30.47 -4.46
C PRO A 287 -17.01 -31.85 -5.07
N SER A 288 -18.16 -32.50 -4.82
CA SER A 288 -18.49 -33.84 -5.31
C SER A 288 -18.98 -33.85 -6.77
N THR A 289 -19.42 -32.69 -7.28
CA THR A 289 -19.80 -32.56 -8.69
C THR A 289 -18.57 -32.27 -9.55
N LYS A 290 -18.24 -33.18 -10.49
CA LYS A 290 -17.12 -33.05 -11.46
C LYS A 290 -17.37 -31.96 -12.52
N SER A 291 -17.76 -30.76 -12.09
CA SER A 291 -17.95 -29.58 -12.93
C SER A 291 -17.01 -28.45 -12.47
N ARG A 292 -16.94 -27.34 -13.21
CA ARG A 292 -16.03 -26.19 -12.99
C ARG A 292 -16.09 -25.54 -11.59
N ALA A 293 -16.99 -25.96 -10.69
CA ALA A 293 -16.90 -25.72 -9.24
C ALA A 293 -15.54 -26.15 -8.65
N GLN A 294 -14.97 -27.25 -9.19
CA GLN A 294 -13.60 -27.66 -8.90
C GLN A 294 -12.58 -26.54 -9.18
N THR A 295 -12.81 -25.71 -10.20
CA THR A 295 -11.93 -24.60 -10.56
C THR A 295 -11.99 -23.45 -9.55
N VAL A 296 -13.15 -23.04 -9.02
CA VAL A 296 -13.20 -21.94 -8.04
C VAL A 296 -12.57 -22.37 -6.71
N PHE A 297 -12.86 -23.60 -6.26
CA PHE A 297 -12.27 -24.15 -5.05
C PHE A 297 -10.75 -24.30 -5.15
N GLU A 298 -10.21 -24.81 -6.27
CA GLU A 298 -8.77 -24.88 -6.53
C GLU A 298 -8.13 -23.48 -6.57
N TYR A 299 -8.77 -22.50 -7.20
CA TYR A 299 -8.28 -21.12 -7.18
C TYR A 299 -8.26 -20.53 -5.77
N LEU A 300 -9.29 -20.79 -4.96
CA LEU A 300 -9.34 -20.35 -3.57
C LEU A 300 -8.25 -21.03 -2.72
N GLN A 301 -7.94 -22.30 -2.99
CA GLN A 301 -6.79 -22.99 -2.39
C GLN A 301 -5.47 -22.30 -2.72
N ASP A 302 -5.24 -21.93 -3.98
CA ASP A 302 -4.04 -21.18 -4.38
C ASP A 302 -3.94 -19.83 -3.67
N VAL A 303 -5.07 -19.10 -3.57
CA VAL A 303 -5.10 -17.79 -2.92
C VAL A 303 -4.79 -17.92 -1.43
N ALA A 304 -5.36 -18.92 -0.76
CA ALA A 304 -5.08 -19.21 0.64
C ALA A 304 -3.62 -19.60 0.88
N GLU A 305 -3.03 -20.41 -0.01
CA GLU A 305 -1.61 -20.75 0.04
C GLU A 305 -0.72 -19.51 -0.15
N MET A 306 -1.08 -18.65 -1.10
CA MET A 306 -0.37 -17.38 -1.32
C MET A 306 -0.47 -16.45 -0.09
N ALA A 307 -1.61 -16.42 0.60
CA ALA A 307 -1.79 -15.66 1.82
C ALA A 307 -0.87 -16.17 2.93
N ASN A 308 -0.82 -17.49 3.15
CA ASN A 308 0.07 -18.13 4.10
C ASN A 308 1.55 -17.83 3.82
N ARG A 309 1.99 -17.95 2.56
CA ARG A 309 3.37 -17.61 2.14
C ARG A 309 3.72 -16.13 2.27
N SER A 310 2.70 -15.28 2.21
CA SER A 310 2.85 -13.84 2.40
C SER A 310 2.68 -13.43 3.86
N SER A 311 2.54 -14.38 4.81
CA SER A 311 2.23 -14.10 6.23
C SER A 311 0.98 -13.23 6.42
N VAL A 312 -0.05 -13.47 5.61
CA VAL A 312 -1.34 -12.77 5.66
C VAL A 312 -2.39 -13.70 6.26
N VAL A 313 -3.02 -13.25 7.33
CA VAL A 313 -4.18 -13.91 7.96
C VAL A 313 -5.44 -13.24 7.46
N VAL A 314 -6.38 -14.04 6.98
CA VAL A 314 -7.59 -13.53 6.33
C VAL A 314 -8.78 -13.61 7.29
N TYR A 315 -9.41 -12.48 7.52
CA TYR A 315 -10.67 -12.35 8.24
C TYR A 315 -11.76 -12.03 7.23
N THR A 316 -12.78 -12.88 7.14
CA THR A 316 -13.87 -12.71 6.19
C THR A 316 -15.10 -12.16 6.88
N PHE A 317 -15.83 -11.27 6.21
CA PHE A 317 -17.04 -10.63 6.71
C PHE A 317 -18.15 -10.87 5.70
N ASP A 318 -19.21 -11.57 6.12
CA ASP A 318 -20.42 -11.68 5.31
C ASP A 318 -21.17 -10.34 5.37
N ALA A 319 -21.03 -9.57 4.31
CA ALA A 319 -21.54 -8.21 4.24
C ALA A 319 -23.07 -8.14 4.10
N LYS A 320 -23.75 -9.28 3.86
CA LYS A 320 -25.22 -9.36 3.89
C LYS A 320 -25.79 -9.13 5.28
N GLY A 321 -24.96 -9.29 6.32
CA GLY A 321 -25.35 -9.12 7.71
C GLY A 321 -26.30 -10.23 8.19
N MET A 322 -27.12 -9.91 9.17
CA MET A 322 -28.12 -10.84 9.68
C MET A 322 -29.31 -10.93 8.69
N ARG A 323 -29.59 -12.14 8.19
CA ARG A 323 -30.71 -12.40 7.27
C ARG A 323 -31.71 -13.38 7.87
N SER A 324 -32.99 -13.08 7.68
CA SER A 324 -34.05 -14.06 7.89
C SER A 324 -34.19 -14.92 6.64
N MET A 325 -34.26 -16.24 6.85
CA MET A 325 -34.43 -17.23 5.78
C MET A 325 -35.90 -17.55 5.52
N SER A 326 -36.81 -16.98 6.31
CA SER A 326 -38.25 -17.11 6.12
C SER A 326 -38.74 -16.36 4.89
N ILE A 327 -39.93 -16.73 4.42
CA ILE A 327 -40.66 -15.96 3.41
C ILE A 327 -40.91 -14.52 3.88
N GLY A 328 -40.69 -13.55 2.98
CA GLY A 328 -40.89 -12.12 3.21
C GLY A 328 -41.97 -11.51 2.32
N ALA A 329 -42.31 -10.24 2.54
CA ALA A 329 -43.34 -9.53 1.77
C ALA A 329 -42.99 -9.32 0.28
N SER A 330 -41.72 -9.50 -0.09
CA SER A 330 -41.24 -9.47 -1.48
C SER A 330 -41.42 -10.80 -2.22
N ASP A 331 -41.85 -11.87 -1.53
CA ASP A 331 -42.06 -13.18 -2.14
C ASP A 331 -43.45 -13.28 -2.79
N SER A 332 -43.51 -13.94 -3.95
CA SER A 332 -44.78 -14.17 -4.67
C SER A 332 -45.78 -14.94 -3.80
N THR A 333 -46.99 -14.40 -3.66
CA THR A 333 -48.08 -15.05 -2.92
C THR A 333 -48.52 -16.37 -3.55
N TYR A 334 -48.33 -16.54 -4.87
CA TYR A 334 -48.70 -17.76 -5.58
C TYR A 334 -47.86 -18.97 -5.14
N GLU A 335 -46.55 -18.82 -5.00
CA GLU A 335 -45.63 -19.89 -4.54
C GLU A 335 -45.83 -20.25 -3.06
N ILE A 336 -46.39 -19.33 -2.28
CA ILE A 336 -46.68 -19.51 -0.85
C ILE A 336 -47.98 -20.31 -0.66
N ILE A 337 -48.98 -20.07 -1.52
CA ILE A 337 -50.30 -20.71 -1.45
C ILE A 337 -50.24 -22.17 -1.93
N ASP A 338 -49.37 -22.50 -2.89
CA ASP A 338 -49.32 -23.82 -3.53
C ASP A 338 -48.52 -24.88 -2.74
N GLY A 339 -48.33 -24.70 -1.43
CA GLY A 339 -47.66 -25.69 -0.55
C GLY A 339 -46.12 -25.77 -0.66
N HIS A 340 -45.49 -24.93 -1.49
CA HIS A 340 -44.03 -24.95 -1.74
C HIS A 340 -43.22 -24.10 -0.75
N ARG A 341 -43.87 -23.50 0.26
CA ARG A 341 -43.23 -22.65 1.28
C ARG A 341 -42.00 -23.31 1.91
N GLY A 342 -42.15 -24.54 2.44
CA GLY A 342 -41.07 -25.24 3.13
C GLY A 342 -39.88 -25.56 2.22
N GLN A 343 -40.14 -25.88 0.95
CA GLN A 343 -39.09 -26.11 -0.04
C GLN A 343 -38.34 -24.83 -0.37
N LYS A 344 -39.05 -23.70 -0.54
CA LYS A 344 -38.42 -22.40 -0.81
C LYS A 344 -37.58 -21.90 0.36
N GLU A 345 -38.06 -22.02 1.60
CA GLU A 345 -37.30 -21.68 2.81
C GLU A 345 -36.05 -22.59 2.96
N ALA A 346 -36.17 -23.89 2.66
CA ALA A 346 -35.05 -24.82 2.68
C ALA A 346 -34.00 -24.49 1.59
N MET A 347 -34.44 -24.19 0.36
CA MET A 347 -33.54 -23.76 -0.72
C MET A 347 -32.83 -22.46 -0.36
N ARG A 348 -33.56 -21.45 0.13
CA ARG A 348 -32.98 -20.17 0.57
C ARG A 348 -31.92 -20.39 1.65
N THR A 349 -32.22 -21.25 2.62
CA THR A 349 -31.28 -21.63 3.69
C THR A 349 -30.02 -22.29 3.12
N GLN A 350 -30.18 -23.20 2.16
CA GLN A 350 -29.04 -23.87 1.54
C GLN A 350 -28.18 -22.92 0.72
N ASP A 351 -28.78 -22.08 -0.12
CA ASP A 351 -28.06 -21.09 -0.94
C ASP A 351 -27.27 -20.11 -0.06
N PHE A 352 -27.88 -19.69 1.05
CA PHE A 352 -27.22 -18.81 2.01
C PHE A 352 -26.03 -19.49 2.69
N LYS A 353 -26.16 -20.77 3.10
CA LYS A 353 -25.02 -21.55 3.62
C LYS A 353 -23.91 -21.70 2.58
N ASN A 354 -24.25 -22.11 1.36
CA ASN A 354 -23.29 -22.29 0.27
C ASN A 354 -22.48 -21.02 0.00
N SER A 355 -23.12 -19.85 0.06
CA SER A 355 -22.43 -18.57 -0.11
C SER A 355 -21.46 -18.23 1.02
N GLN A 356 -21.68 -18.76 2.23
CA GLN A 356 -20.81 -18.55 3.40
C GLN A 356 -19.65 -19.54 3.46
N ASP A 357 -19.79 -20.73 2.86
CA ASP A 357 -18.79 -21.80 2.93
C ASP A 357 -17.43 -21.36 2.39
N GLY A 358 -17.38 -20.63 1.28
CA GLY A 358 -16.12 -20.11 0.73
C GLY A 358 -15.46 -19.07 1.64
N LEU A 359 -16.25 -18.22 2.31
CA LEU A 359 -15.74 -17.23 3.29
C LEU A 359 -15.17 -17.92 4.53
N ALA A 360 -15.87 -18.93 5.04
CA ALA A 360 -15.45 -19.74 6.18
C ALA A 360 -14.16 -20.51 5.86
N TYR A 361 -14.14 -21.16 4.69
CA TYR A 361 -12.98 -21.88 4.21
C TYR A 361 -11.75 -20.98 4.10
N PHE A 362 -11.86 -19.80 3.46
CA PHE A 362 -10.71 -18.93 3.26
C PHE A 362 -10.09 -18.45 4.57
N ALA A 363 -10.94 -18.06 5.54
CA ALA A 363 -10.49 -17.64 6.86
C ALA A 363 -9.79 -18.77 7.62
N ASP A 364 -10.41 -19.96 7.67
CA ASP A 364 -9.85 -21.14 8.35
C ASP A 364 -8.48 -21.55 7.78
N ARG A 365 -8.36 -21.55 6.44
CA ARG A 365 -7.11 -21.93 5.75
C ARG A 365 -5.92 -21.05 6.10
N THR A 366 -6.15 -19.83 6.57
CA THR A 366 -5.10 -18.85 6.92
C THR A 366 -4.98 -18.59 8.42
N GLY A 367 -5.74 -19.32 9.25
CA GLY A 367 -5.75 -19.15 10.71
C GLY A 367 -6.50 -17.91 11.20
N GLY A 368 -7.36 -17.32 10.36
CA GLY A 368 -8.23 -16.19 10.70
C GLY A 368 -9.62 -16.64 11.14
N ARG A 369 -10.61 -15.75 10.99
CA ARG A 369 -12.01 -16.03 11.34
C ARG A 369 -13.00 -15.49 10.30
N ALA A 370 -14.11 -16.20 10.15
CA ALA A 370 -15.26 -15.73 9.40
C ALA A 370 -16.29 -15.13 10.35
N PHE A 371 -16.65 -13.87 10.11
CA PHE A 371 -17.72 -13.16 10.79
C PHE A 371 -18.98 -13.24 9.92
N LEU A 372 -19.77 -14.28 10.19
CA LEU A 372 -21.00 -14.58 9.47
C LEU A 372 -22.21 -14.10 10.28
N ASN A 373 -23.31 -13.78 9.60
CA ASN A 373 -24.61 -13.53 10.24
C ASN A 373 -24.63 -12.41 11.30
N SER A 374 -23.86 -11.33 11.09
CA SER A 374 -23.74 -10.22 12.05
C SER A 374 -23.83 -8.87 11.36
N ASP A 375 -24.63 -7.96 11.91
CA ASP A 375 -24.68 -6.55 11.47
C ASP A 375 -23.63 -5.67 12.16
N ASN A 376 -22.88 -6.24 13.12
CA ASN A 376 -21.83 -5.53 13.86
C ASN A 376 -20.45 -5.88 13.32
N PHE A 377 -20.11 -5.33 12.15
CA PHE A 377 -18.80 -5.53 11.53
C PHE A 377 -17.64 -4.98 12.38
N ASN A 378 -17.83 -3.85 13.07
CA ASN A 378 -16.78 -3.25 13.89
C ASN A 378 -16.33 -4.16 15.05
N PHE A 379 -17.21 -4.99 15.62
CA PHE A 379 -16.83 -6.02 16.59
C PHE A 379 -15.87 -7.05 15.97
N GLY A 380 -16.15 -7.50 14.75
CA GLY A 380 -15.25 -8.43 14.04
C GLY A 380 -13.93 -7.79 13.65
N ILE A 381 -13.94 -6.51 13.29
CA ILE A 381 -12.72 -5.72 13.05
C ILE A 381 -11.89 -5.65 14.34
N ASP A 382 -12.48 -5.27 15.48
CA ASP A 382 -11.78 -5.25 16.77
C ASP A 382 -11.18 -6.60 17.13
N ARG A 383 -11.93 -7.68 16.90
CA ARG A 383 -11.48 -9.05 17.12
C ARG A 383 -10.24 -9.37 16.27
N ALA A 384 -10.29 -9.09 14.97
CA ALA A 384 -9.18 -9.29 14.05
C ALA A 384 -7.94 -8.47 14.46
N LEU A 385 -8.14 -7.20 14.82
CA LEU A 385 -7.08 -6.30 15.26
C LEU A 385 -6.42 -6.76 16.57
N ASN A 386 -7.21 -7.26 17.53
CA ASN A 386 -6.70 -7.80 18.78
C ASN A 386 -5.86 -9.06 18.56
N GLU A 387 -6.21 -9.90 17.59
CA GLU A 387 -5.44 -11.11 17.26
C GLU A 387 -4.12 -10.83 16.54
N GLN A 388 -4.00 -9.66 15.91
CA GLN A 388 -2.73 -9.19 15.36
C GLN A 388 -1.78 -8.64 16.43
N SER A 389 -2.25 -8.43 17.68
CA SER A 389 -1.42 -7.87 18.76
C SER A 389 -0.34 -8.82 19.28
N GLY A 390 -0.50 -10.12 19.09
CA GLY A 390 0.53 -11.09 19.47
C GLY A 390 0.26 -12.50 19.00
N TYR A 391 1.33 -13.24 18.71
CA TYR A 391 1.28 -14.62 18.26
C TYR A 391 2.58 -15.35 18.61
N TYR A 392 2.52 -16.67 18.70
CA TYR A 392 3.68 -17.54 18.81
C TYR A 392 4.15 -17.90 17.40
N LEU A 393 5.43 -17.71 17.12
CA LEU A 393 6.06 -18.25 15.93
C LEU A 393 6.72 -19.57 16.33
N LEU A 394 6.10 -20.69 15.95
CA LEU A 394 6.62 -22.03 16.20
C LEU A 394 7.30 -22.55 14.95
N ALA A 395 8.38 -23.33 15.12
CA ALA A 395 9.11 -23.91 14.01
C ALA A 395 9.38 -25.39 14.22
N TYR A 396 9.27 -26.19 13.17
CA TYR A 396 9.63 -27.60 13.17
C TYR A 396 10.23 -28.01 11.82
N VAL A 397 11.00 -29.09 11.81
CA VAL A 397 11.49 -29.71 10.58
C VAL A 397 10.55 -30.87 10.23
N PRO A 398 9.90 -30.87 9.06
CA PRO A 398 8.99 -31.92 8.67
C PRO A 398 9.76 -33.19 8.28
N ASN A 399 9.07 -34.33 8.37
CA ASN A 399 9.65 -35.61 7.95
C ASN A 399 9.83 -35.63 6.41
N GLY A 400 10.80 -36.41 5.91
CA GLY A 400 11.38 -36.30 4.56
C GLY A 400 10.44 -36.37 3.34
N ASP A 401 9.16 -36.74 3.51
CA ASP A 401 8.16 -36.80 2.44
C ASP A 401 7.32 -35.51 2.30
N ALA A 402 7.55 -34.48 3.13
CA ALA A 402 6.73 -33.27 3.15
C ALA A 402 6.94 -32.34 1.94
N PHE A 403 8.09 -32.45 1.26
CA PHE A 403 8.48 -31.63 0.11
C PHE A 403 8.84 -32.49 -1.11
N ASP A 404 7.92 -33.36 -1.53
CA ASP A 404 8.00 -33.99 -2.85
C ASP A 404 7.50 -33.00 -3.92
N ALA A 405 8.42 -32.28 -4.57
CA ALA A 405 8.11 -31.32 -5.62
C ALA A 405 7.44 -31.93 -6.86
N THR A 406 7.38 -33.27 -6.97
CA THR A 406 6.71 -33.96 -8.08
C THR A 406 5.22 -34.17 -7.85
N LYS A 407 4.72 -33.95 -6.61
CA LYS A 407 3.32 -34.13 -6.24
C LYS A 407 2.84 -32.91 -5.47
N ARG A 408 1.79 -32.24 -5.94
CA ARG A 408 1.08 -31.21 -5.17
C ARG A 408 0.24 -31.86 -4.08
N LYS A 409 0.85 -32.16 -2.93
CA LYS A 409 0.21 -32.79 -1.76
C LYS A 409 -0.04 -31.75 -0.68
N PHE A 410 -1.25 -31.72 -0.13
CA PHE A 410 -1.55 -30.91 1.05
C PHE A 410 -1.13 -31.63 2.33
N ASN A 411 -0.28 -31.00 3.14
CA ASN A 411 0.11 -31.46 4.45
C ASN A 411 -0.72 -30.72 5.51
N LYS A 412 -1.63 -31.45 6.17
CA LYS A 412 -2.52 -30.89 7.19
C LYS A 412 -1.76 -30.63 8.48
N LEU A 413 -1.95 -29.45 9.06
CA LEU A 413 -1.39 -29.05 10.35
C LEU A 413 -2.47 -29.01 11.42
N GLU A 414 -2.14 -29.47 12.62
CA GLU A 414 -2.95 -29.32 13.83
C GLU A 414 -2.04 -28.88 14.97
N VAL A 415 -2.39 -27.76 15.62
CA VAL A 415 -1.66 -27.25 16.79
C VAL A 415 -2.57 -27.31 18.01
N LYS A 416 -2.07 -27.96 19.06
CA LYS A 416 -2.76 -28.06 20.35
C LYS A 416 -1.97 -27.33 21.42
N VAL A 417 -2.69 -26.82 22.42
CA VAL A 417 -2.11 -26.26 23.65
C VAL A 417 -2.58 -27.12 24.82
N ARG A 418 -1.64 -27.51 25.69
CA ARG A 418 -1.91 -28.35 26.87
C ARG A 418 -2.76 -27.64 27.92
N ARG A 419 -2.63 -26.31 28.02
CA ARG A 419 -3.37 -25.50 29.00
C ARG A 419 -4.88 -25.49 28.64
N PRO A 420 -5.76 -25.96 29.51
CA PRO A 420 -7.19 -26.07 29.21
C PRO A 420 -7.87 -24.71 29.11
N GLY A 421 -8.97 -24.64 28.35
CA GLY A 421 -9.80 -23.44 28.22
C GLY A 421 -9.25 -22.36 27.29
N LEU A 422 -8.15 -22.65 26.58
CA LEU A 422 -7.59 -21.77 25.57
C LEU A 422 -8.08 -22.14 24.17
N HIS A 423 -8.22 -21.13 23.32
CA HIS A 423 -8.54 -21.27 21.91
C HIS A 423 -7.30 -20.98 21.07
N VAL A 424 -7.00 -21.89 20.14
CA VAL A 424 -5.82 -21.84 19.26
C VAL A 424 -6.30 -21.56 17.84
N SER A 425 -5.68 -20.58 17.17
CA SER A 425 -5.90 -20.29 15.76
C SER A 425 -4.56 -20.35 15.02
N HIS A 426 -4.50 -21.13 13.96
CA HIS A 426 -3.31 -21.38 13.15
C HIS A 426 -3.73 -21.74 11.72
N ARG A 427 -2.83 -21.59 10.74
CA ARG A 427 -3.08 -22.06 9.37
C ARG A 427 -3.30 -23.58 9.35
N SER A 428 -4.19 -24.05 8.48
CA SER A 428 -4.61 -25.46 8.47
C SER A 428 -3.61 -26.42 7.80
N GLY A 429 -2.58 -25.91 7.13
CA GLY A 429 -1.58 -26.73 6.44
C GLY A 429 -0.76 -25.97 5.41
N PHE A 430 0.01 -26.70 4.61
CA PHE A 430 0.81 -26.19 3.49
C PHE A 430 0.88 -27.22 2.35
N PHE A 431 1.16 -26.78 1.13
CA PHE A 431 1.44 -27.67 0.02
C PHE A 431 2.94 -27.97 -0.09
N SER A 432 3.31 -29.17 -0.58
CA SER A 432 4.67 -29.67 -0.77
C SER A 432 5.54 -28.91 -1.81
N GLU A 433 5.11 -27.74 -2.27
CA GLU A 433 5.85 -26.92 -3.22
C GLU A 433 6.86 -26.03 -2.48
N GLY A 434 8.13 -26.05 -2.86
CA GLY A 434 9.14 -25.14 -2.31
C GLY A 434 8.90 -23.68 -2.73
N ASP A 435 9.56 -22.73 -2.08
CA ASP A 435 9.60 -21.36 -2.58
C ASP A 435 10.46 -21.27 -3.85
N VAL A 436 9.84 -21.06 -5.00
CA VAL A 436 10.56 -20.76 -6.24
C VAL A 436 11.10 -19.33 -6.12
N LYS A 437 12.40 -19.20 -5.82
CA LYS A 437 13.12 -17.92 -5.92
C LYS A 437 13.38 -17.62 -7.40
N GLU A 438 12.38 -17.09 -8.09
CA GLU A 438 12.61 -16.51 -9.41
C GLU A 438 13.48 -15.25 -9.25
N ALA A 439 14.58 -15.19 -10.00
CA ALA A 439 15.34 -13.97 -10.16
C ALA A 439 14.42 -12.91 -10.79
N GLN A 440 14.13 -11.84 -10.05
CA GLN A 440 13.35 -10.73 -10.60
C GLN A 440 14.23 -9.90 -11.53
N SER A 441 13.72 -9.55 -12.72
CA SER A 441 14.37 -8.56 -13.59
C SER A 441 14.49 -7.22 -12.88
N ASP A 442 15.49 -6.41 -13.25
CA ASP A 442 15.74 -5.14 -12.56
C ASP A 442 14.59 -4.14 -12.73
N ASP A 443 13.87 -4.19 -13.85
CA ASP A 443 12.67 -3.37 -14.08
C ASP A 443 11.54 -3.76 -13.11
N ARG A 444 11.38 -5.06 -12.85
CA ARG A 444 10.39 -5.57 -11.88
C ARG A 444 10.77 -5.17 -10.45
N ARG A 445 12.07 -5.12 -10.13
CA ARG A 445 12.56 -4.62 -8.83
C ARG A 445 12.26 -3.13 -8.66
N LEU A 446 12.54 -2.31 -9.66
CA LEU A 446 12.21 -0.87 -9.65
C LEU A 446 10.70 -0.63 -9.51
N ALA A 447 9.88 -1.36 -10.27
CA ALA A 447 8.42 -1.27 -10.17
C ALA A 447 7.91 -1.66 -8.78
N ASN A 448 8.46 -2.72 -8.17
CA ASN A 448 8.11 -3.13 -6.81
C ASN A 448 8.48 -2.05 -5.78
N VAL A 449 9.63 -1.39 -5.93
CA VAL A 449 10.05 -0.29 -5.05
C VAL A 449 9.12 0.92 -5.18
N LEU A 450 8.69 1.27 -6.40
CA LEU A 450 7.73 2.36 -6.60
C LEU A 450 6.36 2.04 -6.05
N GLN A 451 5.94 0.77 -6.04
CA GLN A 451 4.66 0.36 -5.47
C GLN A 451 4.71 0.20 -3.94
N SER A 452 5.92 0.03 -3.36
CA SER A 452 6.12 -0.04 -1.92
C SER A 452 5.64 1.23 -1.20
N PRO A 453 4.90 1.11 -0.08
CA PRO A 453 4.56 2.25 0.78
C PRO A 453 5.75 2.72 1.63
N PHE A 454 6.87 1.99 1.59
CA PHE A 454 8.10 2.31 2.31
C PHE A 454 9.17 2.84 1.37
N THR A 455 10.01 3.72 1.88
CA THR A 455 11.25 4.13 1.21
C THR A 455 12.29 3.01 1.27
N GLU A 456 13.02 2.84 0.18
CA GLU A 456 14.23 2.02 0.12
C GLU A 456 15.44 2.92 0.31
N ASN A 457 16.38 2.50 1.17
CA ASN A 457 17.50 3.34 1.58
C ASN A 457 18.86 2.79 1.09
N GLY A 458 18.87 1.97 0.05
CA GLY A 458 20.12 1.48 -0.56
C GLY A 458 20.97 2.60 -1.16
N ILE A 459 20.30 3.68 -1.59
CA ILE A 459 20.92 4.97 -1.91
C ILE A 459 20.18 6.02 -1.08
N GLY A 460 20.91 6.87 -0.36
CA GLY A 460 20.31 7.97 0.40
C GLY A 460 19.60 8.93 -0.56
N LEU A 461 18.28 9.04 -0.44
CA LEU A 461 17.46 9.87 -1.32
C LEU A 461 16.47 10.70 -0.51
N ASN A 462 16.56 12.02 -0.64
CA ASN A 462 15.57 12.97 -0.13
C ASN A 462 14.89 13.68 -1.30
N MET A 463 13.60 13.97 -1.17
CA MET A 463 12.82 14.61 -2.23
C MET A 463 12.01 15.78 -1.70
N ASN A 464 11.97 16.86 -2.50
CA ASN A 464 10.96 17.89 -2.38
C ASN A 464 10.31 18.12 -3.76
N ALA A 465 9.04 17.78 -3.88
CA ALA A 465 8.24 17.96 -5.08
C ALA A 465 7.34 19.19 -4.97
N LEU A 466 7.40 20.08 -5.96
CA LEU A 466 6.59 21.29 -6.04
C LEU A 466 5.64 21.21 -7.24
N TYR A 467 4.39 21.65 -7.05
CA TYR A 467 3.51 21.94 -8.18
C TYR A 467 3.98 23.22 -8.87
N ALA A 468 4.05 23.20 -10.19
CA ALA A 468 4.27 24.36 -11.03
C ALA A 468 3.38 24.30 -12.27
N ASP A 469 3.05 25.47 -12.82
CA ASP A 469 2.25 25.58 -14.04
C ASP A 469 2.97 26.45 -15.07
N ASP A 470 3.36 25.85 -16.18
CA ASP A 470 3.95 26.57 -17.30
C ASP A 470 2.87 26.96 -18.31
N LYS A 471 2.99 28.16 -18.89
CA LYS A 471 2.02 28.67 -19.86
C LYS A 471 1.95 27.81 -21.14
N THR A 472 3.07 27.23 -21.55
CA THR A 472 3.20 26.42 -22.77
C THR A 472 3.01 24.93 -22.51
N ASP A 473 3.68 24.39 -21.50
CA ASP A 473 3.70 22.94 -21.22
C ASP A 473 2.58 22.49 -20.27
N GLY A 474 1.90 23.44 -19.62
CA GLY A 474 0.83 23.20 -18.66
C GLY A 474 1.37 22.79 -17.28
N PRO A 475 0.55 22.12 -16.45
CA PRO A 475 0.93 21.78 -15.10
C PRO A 475 1.93 20.61 -15.04
N TYR A 476 2.92 20.74 -14.18
CA TYR A 476 3.96 19.75 -13.95
C TYR A 476 4.41 19.74 -12.48
N ILE A 477 5.04 18.65 -12.09
CA ILE A 477 5.72 18.53 -10.80
C ILE A 477 7.20 18.76 -11.01
N ARG A 478 7.75 19.79 -10.37
CA ARG A 478 9.19 20.03 -10.30
C ARG A 478 9.73 19.35 -9.05
N SER A 479 10.48 18.28 -9.23
CA SER A 479 11.03 17.49 -8.12
C SER A 479 12.51 17.78 -7.94
N PHE A 480 12.90 18.09 -6.71
CA PHE A 480 14.28 18.24 -6.30
C PHE A 480 14.68 16.97 -5.54
N LEU A 481 15.63 16.22 -6.11
CA LEU A 481 16.10 14.94 -5.59
C LEU A 481 17.51 15.11 -5.07
N HIS A 482 17.67 15.16 -3.75
CA HIS A 482 18.99 15.10 -3.13
C HIS A 482 19.44 13.63 -3.06
N ILE A 483 20.52 13.32 -3.76
CA ILE A 483 21.10 11.98 -3.88
C ILE A 483 22.41 11.97 -3.10
N ASP A 484 22.55 11.06 -2.14
CA ASP A 484 23.81 10.78 -1.47
C ASP A 484 24.75 10.04 -2.42
N ALA A 485 25.82 10.71 -2.85
CA ALA A 485 26.77 10.16 -3.79
C ALA A 485 27.53 8.95 -3.23
N LYS A 486 27.59 8.75 -1.90
CA LYS A 486 28.20 7.56 -1.30
C LYS A 486 27.45 6.26 -1.65
N GLY A 487 26.15 6.37 -1.96
CA GLY A 487 25.34 5.26 -2.43
C GLY A 487 25.57 4.89 -3.91
N LEU A 488 26.33 5.69 -4.66
CA LEU A 488 26.58 5.46 -6.08
C LEU A 488 27.97 4.87 -6.32
N LYS A 489 28.08 3.99 -7.33
CA LYS A 489 29.38 3.46 -7.73
C LYS A 489 29.99 4.35 -8.80
N PHE A 490 31.17 4.89 -8.49
CA PHE A 490 31.98 5.65 -9.44
C PHE A 490 33.06 4.77 -10.06
N SER A 491 33.21 4.88 -11.38
CA SER A 491 34.34 4.35 -12.14
C SER A 491 35.26 5.49 -12.58
N ASP A 492 36.56 5.23 -12.60
CA ASP A 492 37.55 6.14 -13.20
C ASP A 492 37.55 6.06 -14.73
N ASP A 493 37.73 7.19 -15.39
CA ASP A 493 38.15 7.23 -16.79
C ASP A 493 39.65 7.52 -16.94
N GLU A 494 40.19 7.32 -18.14
CA GLU A 494 41.61 7.47 -18.45
C GLU A 494 42.15 8.90 -18.20
N SER A 495 41.27 9.89 -18.05
CA SER A 495 41.60 11.30 -17.80
C SER A 495 41.40 11.72 -16.34
N GLY A 496 41.14 10.77 -15.44
CA GLY A 496 40.93 11.00 -14.01
C GLY A 496 39.55 11.57 -13.65
N TRP A 497 38.57 11.53 -14.56
CA TRP A 497 37.19 11.81 -14.20
C TRP A 497 36.56 10.60 -13.53
N LYS A 498 35.72 10.89 -12.53
CA LYS A 498 34.83 9.92 -11.90
C LYS A 498 33.49 9.95 -12.62
N LYS A 499 33.04 8.79 -13.10
CA LYS A 499 31.77 8.59 -13.79
C LYS A 499 30.87 7.67 -12.96
N SER A 500 29.60 8.02 -12.81
CA SER A 500 28.56 7.12 -12.31
C SER A 500 27.32 7.24 -13.18
N THR A 501 26.62 6.12 -13.39
CA THR A 501 25.39 6.05 -14.18
C THR A 501 24.29 5.46 -13.30
N PHE A 502 23.12 6.08 -13.33
CA PHE A 502 21.97 5.66 -12.55
C PHE A 502 20.67 5.94 -13.30
N ASP A 503 19.67 5.11 -13.06
CA ASP A 503 18.33 5.28 -13.59
C ASP A 503 17.45 5.96 -12.54
N ILE A 504 16.60 6.87 -13.00
CA ILE A 504 15.59 7.54 -12.19
C ILE A 504 14.23 7.21 -12.78
N VAL A 505 13.35 6.66 -11.94
CA VAL A 505 11.94 6.43 -12.30
C VAL A 505 11.07 7.22 -11.35
N ALA A 506 10.23 8.09 -11.89
CA ALA A 506 9.22 8.82 -11.14
C ALA A 506 7.83 8.38 -11.58
N ALA A 507 6.92 8.23 -10.64
CA ALA A 507 5.53 7.89 -10.90
C ALA A 507 4.59 8.73 -10.01
N ALA A 508 3.56 9.30 -10.64
CA ALA A 508 2.46 9.97 -9.95
C ALA A 508 1.28 9.00 -9.89
N PHE A 509 0.94 8.55 -8.69
CA PHE A 509 -0.15 7.61 -8.48
C PHE A 509 -1.44 8.34 -8.13
N GLY A 510 -2.51 7.96 -8.83
CA GLY A 510 -3.86 8.44 -8.55
C GLY A 510 -4.51 7.78 -7.34
N ASP A 511 -5.79 8.10 -7.17
CA ASP A 511 -6.68 7.53 -6.17
C ASP A 511 -6.93 6.02 -6.34
N ASN A 512 -6.85 5.53 -7.57
CA ASN A 512 -6.95 4.13 -7.91
C ASN A 512 -5.62 3.39 -7.78
N GLY A 513 -4.55 4.01 -7.27
CA GLY A 513 -3.25 3.35 -7.10
C GLY A 513 -2.53 2.98 -8.40
N LEU A 514 -3.12 3.29 -9.56
CA LEU A 514 -2.45 3.18 -10.85
C LEU A 514 -1.56 4.42 -11.07
N PRO A 515 -0.39 4.25 -11.69
CA PRO A 515 0.38 5.39 -12.14
C PRO A 515 -0.41 6.12 -13.22
N ILE A 516 -0.71 7.40 -12.98
CA ILE A 516 -1.34 8.30 -13.96
C ILE A 516 -0.28 8.88 -14.90
N GLU A 517 0.94 9.05 -14.38
CA GLU A 517 2.10 9.44 -15.16
C GLU A 517 3.32 8.68 -14.64
N THR A 518 4.17 8.21 -15.56
CA THR A 518 5.49 7.64 -15.25
C THR A 518 6.53 8.31 -16.12
N LYS A 519 7.67 8.71 -15.54
CA LYS A 519 8.82 9.23 -16.25
C LYS A 519 10.05 8.43 -15.88
N GLU A 520 10.73 7.92 -16.90
CA GLU A 520 11.98 7.19 -16.77
C GLU A 520 13.10 7.99 -17.43
N SER A 521 14.26 8.04 -16.79
CA SER A 521 15.43 8.72 -17.32
C SER A 521 16.70 8.08 -16.79
N GLN A 522 17.65 7.82 -17.67
CA GLN A 522 19.00 7.44 -17.27
C GLN A 522 19.89 8.68 -17.24
N TYR A 523 20.65 8.82 -16.17
CA TYR A 523 21.58 9.93 -16.00
C TYR A 523 23.00 9.41 -15.80
N THR A 524 23.97 10.12 -16.38
CA THR A 524 25.39 9.88 -16.18
C THR A 524 26.01 11.14 -15.62
N ILE A 525 26.53 11.06 -14.40
CA ILE A 525 27.30 12.13 -13.78
C ILE A 525 28.79 11.93 -14.07
N LYS A 526 29.47 13.02 -14.38
CA LYS A 526 30.94 13.07 -14.52
C LYS A 526 31.47 14.22 -13.66
N THR A 527 32.43 13.92 -12.79
CA THR A 527 33.03 14.91 -11.88
C THR A 527 34.50 14.58 -11.63
N LYS A 528 35.28 15.53 -11.08
CA LYS A 528 36.70 15.36 -10.75
C LYS A 528 37.13 16.33 -9.66
N GLY A 529 38.27 16.03 -9.01
CA GLY A 529 38.91 16.93 -8.04
C GLY A 529 37.98 17.36 -6.90
N ALA A 530 38.08 18.62 -6.48
CA ALA A 530 37.32 19.16 -5.35
C ALA A 530 35.79 19.04 -5.50
N THR A 531 35.27 19.05 -6.74
CA THR A 531 33.84 18.86 -7.00
C THR A 531 33.39 17.43 -6.70
N TYR A 532 34.24 16.42 -6.93
CA TYR A 532 33.95 15.04 -6.56
C TYR A 532 33.90 14.87 -5.04
N GLU A 533 34.90 15.43 -4.33
CA GLU A 533 34.94 15.37 -2.86
C GLU A 533 33.74 16.07 -2.22
N THR A 534 33.39 17.28 -2.70
CA THR A 534 32.20 18.00 -2.22
C THR A 534 30.92 17.19 -2.45
N MET A 535 30.83 16.51 -3.59
CA MET A 535 29.67 15.67 -3.92
C MET A 535 29.60 14.42 -3.04
N LEU A 536 30.73 13.80 -2.69
CA LEU A 536 30.78 12.70 -1.73
C LEU A 536 30.41 13.15 -0.31
N GLU A 537 30.79 14.36 0.08
CA GLU A 537 30.48 14.89 1.42
C GLU A 537 29.01 15.30 1.57
N ARG A 538 28.48 16.02 0.58
CA ARG A 538 27.18 16.71 0.67
C ARG A 538 26.09 16.11 -0.21
N GLY A 539 26.41 15.12 -1.05
CA GLY A 539 25.51 14.65 -2.09
C GLY A 539 25.31 15.69 -3.21
N PHE A 540 24.29 15.47 -4.05
CA PHE A 540 23.90 16.43 -5.09
C PHE A 540 22.41 16.46 -5.36
N VAL A 541 21.90 17.59 -5.88
CA VAL A 541 20.48 17.74 -6.24
C VAL A 541 20.27 17.57 -7.74
N TYR A 542 19.42 16.61 -8.11
CA TYR A 542 18.90 16.45 -9.47
C TYR A 542 17.49 17.06 -9.57
N VAL A 543 17.25 17.85 -10.61
CA VAL A 543 15.93 18.46 -10.87
C VAL A 543 15.17 17.64 -11.90
N LEU A 544 14.07 17.01 -11.48
CA LEU A 544 13.23 16.17 -12.33
C LEU A 544 11.85 16.82 -12.55
N PRO A 545 11.59 17.44 -13.72
CA PRO A 545 10.25 17.87 -14.09
C PRO A 545 9.43 16.67 -14.61
N VAL A 546 8.22 16.48 -14.09
CA VAL A 546 7.27 15.43 -14.51
C VAL A 546 5.93 16.08 -14.88
N PRO A 547 5.46 15.99 -16.14
CA PRO A 547 4.15 16.52 -16.53
C PRO A 547 3.03 15.90 -15.69
N LEU A 548 2.07 16.69 -15.21
CA LEU A 548 0.93 16.15 -14.46
C LEU A 548 -0.30 17.04 -14.67
N LYS A 549 -1.00 16.80 -15.78
CA LYS A 549 -2.02 17.71 -16.30
C LYS A 549 -3.36 17.66 -15.58
N LYS A 550 -3.67 16.54 -14.93
CA LYS A 550 -4.97 16.32 -14.29
C LYS A 550 -4.93 16.90 -12.86
N PRO A 551 -5.92 17.71 -12.47
CA PRO A 551 -6.08 18.11 -11.08
C PRO A 551 -6.41 16.91 -10.18
N GLY A 552 -5.91 16.92 -8.94
CA GLY A 552 -6.14 15.85 -7.99
C GLY A 552 -5.08 15.79 -6.90
N LEU A 553 -5.28 14.87 -5.95
CA LEU A 553 -4.28 14.52 -4.95
C LEU A 553 -3.53 13.28 -5.42
N TYR A 554 -2.21 13.32 -5.43
CA TYR A 554 -1.35 12.26 -5.95
C TYR A 554 -0.32 11.84 -4.90
N GLN A 555 0.01 10.55 -4.88
CA GLN A 555 1.27 10.11 -4.27
C GLN A 555 2.34 10.14 -5.35
N PHE A 556 3.29 11.06 -5.22
CA PHE A 556 4.42 11.17 -6.12
C PHE A 556 5.60 10.39 -5.55
N ARG A 557 6.12 9.43 -6.31
CA ARG A 557 7.19 8.52 -5.87
C ARG A 557 8.33 8.53 -6.87
N VAL A 558 9.55 8.46 -6.36
CA VAL A 558 10.76 8.40 -7.16
C VAL A 558 11.66 7.29 -6.64
N ALA A 559 12.22 6.50 -7.55
CA ALA A 559 13.26 5.52 -7.28
C ALA A 559 14.50 5.85 -8.12
N VAL A 560 15.66 5.73 -7.50
CA VAL A 560 16.98 5.87 -8.13
C VAL A 560 17.69 4.53 -8.02
N ARG A 561 18.22 4.00 -9.13
CA ARG A 561 19.00 2.77 -9.19
C ARG A 561 20.39 3.04 -9.72
N ASP A 562 21.43 2.68 -8.98
CA ASP A 562 22.81 2.66 -9.50
C ASP A 562 22.97 1.50 -10.49
N THR A 563 23.34 1.78 -11.74
CA THR A 563 23.37 0.74 -12.80
C THR A 563 24.49 -0.29 -12.60
N ALA A 564 25.52 0.04 -11.82
CA ALA A 564 26.68 -0.83 -11.64
C ALA A 564 26.47 -1.84 -10.50
N THR A 565 25.75 -1.44 -9.45
CA THR A 565 25.53 -2.27 -8.24
C THR A 565 24.11 -2.80 -8.12
N GLY A 566 23.15 -2.19 -8.81
CA GLY A 566 21.72 -2.49 -8.66
C GLY A 566 21.14 -2.01 -7.33
N MET A 567 21.87 -1.23 -6.53
CA MET A 567 21.33 -0.62 -5.31
C MET A 567 20.26 0.41 -5.66
N ILE A 568 19.18 0.44 -4.87
CA ILE A 568 18.03 1.32 -5.09
C ILE A 568 17.79 2.20 -3.87
N GLY A 569 17.60 3.49 -4.10
CA GLY A 569 17.03 4.44 -3.16
C GLY A 569 15.66 4.90 -3.61
N SER A 570 14.72 5.17 -2.70
CA SER A 570 13.42 5.74 -3.07
C SER A 570 12.92 6.78 -2.09
N ALA A 571 12.13 7.72 -2.62
CA ALA A 571 11.52 8.81 -1.87
C ALA A 571 10.10 9.03 -2.37
N GLN A 572 9.22 9.54 -1.50
CA GLN A 572 7.83 9.79 -1.86
C GLN A 572 7.27 11.00 -1.12
N GLN A 573 6.29 11.65 -1.74
CA GLN A 573 5.59 12.81 -1.21
C GLN A 573 4.15 12.84 -1.73
N ILE A 574 3.20 13.22 -0.88
CA ILE A 574 1.84 13.56 -1.33
C ILE A 574 1.86 14.97 -1.94
N ILE A 575 1.29 15.12 -3.12
CA ILE A 575 1.20 16.41 -3.83
C ILE A 575 -0.22 16.66 -4.33
N GLU A 576 -0.68 17.90 -4.15
CA GLU A 576 -1.94 18.36 -4.70
C GLU A 576 -1.67 19.12 -6.01
N VAL A 577 -2.31 18.66 -7.09
CA VAL A 577 -2.40 19.40 -8.34
C VAL A 577 -3.74 20.17 -8.32
N PRO A 578 -3.71 21.50 -8.18
CA PRO A 578 -4.92 22.29 -8.06
C PRO A 578 -5.71 22.33 -9.37
N ASP A 579 -7.04 22.36 -9.25
CA ASP A 579 -7.92 22.69 -10.38
C ASP A 579 -7.99 24.21 -10.49
N LEU A 580 -7.10 24.79 -11.30
CA LEU A 580 -7.05 26.24 -11.50
C LEU A 580 -8.38 26.77 -12.04
N SER A 581 -9.17 25.99 -12.79
CA SER A 581 -10.49 26.44 -13.27
C SER A 581 -11.52 26.67 -12.17
N LYS A 582 -11.33 26.09 -10.98
CA LYS A 582 -12.25 26.16 -9.83
C LYS A 582 -11.70 26.97 -8.66
N ARG A 583 -10.40 27.29 -8.65
CA ARG A 583 -9.75 28.03 -7.57
C ARG A 583 -9.24 29.37 -8.08
N ASP A 584 -9.78 30.43 -7.50
CA ASP A 584 -9.46 31.80 -7.90
C ASP A 584 -8.04 32.26 -7.51
N LEU A 585 -7.46 31.69 -6.44
CA LEU A 585 -6.12 32.02 -5.96
C LEU A 585 -5.44 30.78 -5.37
N VAL A 586 -4.27 30.44 -5.90
CA VAL A 586 -3.48 29.27 -5.48
C VAL A 586 -2.00 29.66 -5.36
N LEU A 587 -1.30 29.06 -4.41
CA LEU A 587 0.15 29.20 -4.27
C LEU A 587 0.84 27.91 -4.72
N SER A 588 1.98 28.03 -5.40
CA SER A 588 2.91 26.92 -5.51
C SER A 588 3.43 26.53 -4.12
N ASN A 589 4.07 25.36 -4.03
CA ASN A 589 4.91 25.05 -2.89
C ASN A 589 6.05 26.08 -2.75
N ILE A 590 6.57 26.21 -1.52
CA ILE A 590 7.61 27.19 -1.17
C ILE A 590 8.98 26.56 -1.39
N ALA A 591 9.85 27.23 -2.13
CA ALA A 591 11.28 26.98 -2.13
C ALA A 591 11.95 27.92 -1.12
N VAL A 592 12.91 27.40 -0.36
CA VAL A 592 13.59 28.12 0.72
C VAL A 592 15.11 27.93 0.63
N GLU A 593 15.83 28.92 1.15
CA GLU A 593 17.28 28.94 1.18
C GLU A 593 17.77 29.52 2.50
N ASN A 594 18.81 28.92 3.07
CA ASN A 594 19.48 29.34 4.28
C ASN A 594 20.69 30.20 3.93
N VAL A 595 20.67 31.48 4.30
CA VAL A 595 21.76 32.40 3.98
C VAL A 595 22.27 33.09 5.24
N SER A 596 23.58 33.21 5.43
CA SER A 596 24.12 33.99 6.54
C SER A 596 23.71 35.48 6.42
N ASN A 597 23.70 36.21 7.53
CA ASN A 597 23.41 37.65 7.50
C ASN A 597 24.38 38.43 6.59
N GLU A 598 25.66 38.06 6.59
CA GLU A 598 26.71 38.67 5.75
C GLU A 598 26.45 38.44 4.25
N THR A 599 26.13 37.20 3.88
CA THR A 599 25.81 36.86 2.49
C THR A 599 24.50 37.52 2.07
N TRP A 600 23.50 37.63 2.97
CA TRP A 600 22.27 38.37 2.68
C TRP A 600 22.51 39.85 2.41
N GLN A 601 23.36 40.52 3.20
CA GLN A 601 23.74 41.91 2.92
C GLN A 601 24.42 42.05 1.55
N SER A 602 25.26 41.08 1.18
CA SER A 602 25.93 41.05 -0.12
C SER A 602 24.95 40.84 -1.28
N ILE A 603 23.93 39.98 -1.11
CA ILE A 603 22.82 39.79 -2.04
C ILE A 603 22.05 41.10 -2.22
N ALA A 604 21.65 41.74 -1.11
CA ALA A 604 20.89 43.00 -1.13
C ALA A 604 21.64 44.14 -1.85
N GLN A 605 22.98 44.10 -1.86
CA GLN A 605 23.84 45.07 -2.53
C GLN A 605 24.23 44.67 -3.97
N GLY A 606 23.71 43.56 -4.51
CA GLY A 606 24.05 43.08 -5.85
C GLY A 606 25.50 42.60 -6.02
N ARG A 607 26.15 42.20 -4.92
CA ARG A 607 27.55 41.75 -4.89
C ARG A 607 27.71 40.24 -5.09
N VAL A 608 26.70 39.54 -5.58
CA VAL A 608 26.80 38.10 -5.87
C VAL A 608 27.37 37.85 -7.26
N GLY A 609 28.22 36.84 -7.41
CA GLY A 609 28.79 36.39 -8.69
C GLY A 609 30.21 35.84 -8.54
N SER A 610 30.81 35.45 -9.67
CA SER A 610 32.20 34.99 -9.73
C SER A 610 33.10 36.15 -10.16
N GLY A 611 34.02 36.61 -9.30
CA GLY A 611 34.99 37.67 -9.60
C GLY A 611 35.43 38.51 -8.40
N PRO A 612 36.43 39.41 -8.56
CA PRO A 612 36.93 40.25 -7.48
C PRO A 612 35.84 41.14 -6.88
N GLY A 613 35.68 41.11 -5.54
CA GLY A 613 34.67 41.88 -4.82
C GLY A 613 33.25 41.31 -4.90
N LYS A 614 33.07 40.12 -5.51
CA LYS A 614 31.82 39.37 -5.48
C LYS A 614 31.87 38.25 -4.44
N VAL A 615 30.72 37.97 -3.83
CA VAL A 615 30.53 36.92 -2.83
C VAL A 615 29.84 35.73 -3.49
N GLU A 616 30.45 34.57 -3.41
CA GLU A 616 29.78 33.32 -3.75
C GLU A 616 28.79 32.95 -2.64
N VAL A 617 27.59 32.54 -3.04
CA VAL A 617 26.56 32.07 -2.11
C VAL A 617 26.76 30.56 -1.94
N PRO A 618 27.18 30.07 -0.76
CA PRO A 618 27.49 28.66 -0.55
C PRO A 618 26.24 27.77 -0.48
N SER A 619 25.08 28.37 -0.23
CA SER A 619 23.76 27.73 -0.27
C SER A 619 23.17 27.75 -1.67
N THR A 620 22.20 26.87 -1.93
CA THR A 620 21.31 27.05 -3.06
C THR A 620 19.89 26.70 -2.63
N LEU A 621 18.90 27.39 -3.22
CA LEU A 621 17.48 27.07 -3.08
C LEU A 621 17.19 25.57 -3.28
N LEU A 622 17.96 24.89 -4.13
CA LEU A 622 17.75 23.47 -4.45
C LEU A 622 18.12 22.55 -3.28
N TYR A 623 19.28 22.75 -2.66
CA TYR A 623 19.75 21.89 -1.56
C TYR A 623 18.95 22.15 -0.29
N ASP A 624 18.79 23.41 0.09
CA ASP A 624 18.19 23.75 1.38
C ASP A 624 16.69 23.43 1.42
N THR A 625 15.99 23.59 0.30
CA THR A 625 14.57 23.19 0.16
C THR A 625 14.37 21.69 0.38
N VAL A 626 15.34 20.86 -0.04
CA VAL A 626 15.24 19.40 0.08
C VAL A 626 15.68 18.91 1.45
N LEU A 627 16.78 19.46 1.99
CA LEU A 627 17.33 19.05 3.28
C LEU A 627 16.53 19.59 4.46
N ARG A 628 15.83 20.72 4.27
CA ARG A 628 14.96 21.35 5.26
C ARG A 628 15.64 21.68 6.60
N ARG A 629 16.96 21.88 6.60
CA ARG A 629 17.76 22.20 7.78
C ARG A 629 18.31 23.62 7.69
N PHE A 630 18.02 24.43 8.70
CA PHE A 630 18.33 25.86 8.71
C PHE A 630 19.05 26.23 10.00
N GLN A 631 19.93 27.23 9.92
CA GLN A 631 20.70 27.67 11.09
C GLN A 631 19.98 28.79 11.83
N ALA A 632 19.95 28.74 13.16
CA ALA A 632 19.61 29.92 13.94
C ALA A 632 20.63 31.03 13.65
N GLY A 633 20.20 32.29 13.67
CA GLY A 633 21.05 33.44 13.32
C GLY A 633 21.12 33.79 11.84
N SER A 634 20.49 32.98 10.98
CA SER A 634 20.55 33.16 9.53
C SER A 634 19.35 33.94 8.98
N VAL A 635 19.32 34.10 7.65
CA VAL A 635 18.18 34.61 6.89
C VAL A 635 17.57 33.47 6.10
N LEU A 636 16.32 33.17 6.39
CA LEU A 636 15.50 32.25 5.61
C LEU A 636 14.90 33.03 4.43
N ARG A 637 15.49 32.84 3.26
CA ARG A 637 14.92 33.34 2.00
C ARG A 637 13.89 32.35 1.50
N TYR A 638 12.83 32.85 0.90
CA TYR A 638 11.78 32.00 0.36
C TYR A 638 11.24 32.55 -0.96
N GLY A 639 10.70 31.66 -1.78
CA GLY A 639 10.02 32.01 -3.03
C GLY A 639 8.93 31.02 -3.38
N CYS A 640 7.90 31.51 -4.06
CA CYS A 640 6.81 30.71 -4.63
C CYS A 640 6.18 31.47 -5.80
N GLU A 641 5.26 30.82 -6.51
CA GLU A 641 4.45 31.43 -7.54
C GLU A 641 3.00 31.55 -7.06
N ILE A 642 2.34 32.63 -7.45
CA ILE A 642 0.92 32.87 -7.23
C ILE A 642 0.20 32.61 -8.55
N TYR A 643 -0.76 31.69 -8.54
CA TYR A 643 -1.62 31.37 -9.67
C TYR A 643 -3.02 31.96 -9.47
N SER A 644 -3.55 32.61 -10.50
CA SER A 644 -4.95 33.05 -10.54
C SER A 644 -5.60 32.72 -11.87
N SER A 645 -6.74 32.06 -11.78
CA SER A 645 -7.65 31.81 -12.90
C SER A 645 -8.70 32.89 -13.08
N SER A 646 -8.67 33.94 -12.24
CA SER A 646 -9.63 35.03 -12.33
C SER A 646 -9.45 35.78 -13.65
N LYS A 647 -10.56 36.08 -14.34
CA LYS A 647 -10.54 36.93 -15.54
C LYS A 647 -10.02 38.35 -15.26
N ALA A 648 -10.10 38.80 -14.01
CA ALA A 648 -9.54 40.07 -13.57
C ALA A 648 -8.07 39.89 -13.16
N PRO A 649 -7.16 40.75 -13.64
CA PRO A 649 -5.75 40.66 -13.27
C PRO A 649 -5.55 40.96 -11.78
N ILE A 650 -4.62 40.25 -11.17
CA ILE A 650 -4.20 40.47 -9.78
C ILE A 650 -3.54 41.85 -9.67
N ARG A 651 -4.01 42.71 -8.74
CA ARG A 651 -3.51 44.11 -8.61
C ARG A 651 -3.09 44.53 -7.21
N GLN A 652 -3.66 43.94 -6.15
CA GLN A 652 -3.41 44.36 -4.76
C GLN A 652 -3.01 43.18 -3.89
N ILE A 653 -1.80 42.66 -4.12
CA ILE A 653 -1.27 41.55 -3.33
C ILE A 653 -0.49 42.05 -2.12
N GLU A 654 -0.87 41.53 -0.97
CA GLU A 654 -0.08 41.60 0.25
C GLU A 654 0.32 40.20 0.70
N THR A 655 1.49 40.07 1.31
CA THR A 655 2.01 38.81 1.80
C THR A 655 2.44 38.91 3.24
N GLN A 656 2.28 37.83 3.99
CA GLN A 656 2.74 37.73 5.36
C GLN A 656 3.40 36.36 5.56
N ALA A 657 4.64 36.39 6.04
CA ALA A 657 5.37 35.19 6.47
C ALA A 657 5.34 35.10 7.99
N THR A 658 4.98 33.94 8.53
CA THR A 658 4.94 33.68 9.97
C THR A 658 5.61 32.34 10.27
N ILE A 659 6.30 32.21 11.40
CA ILE A 659 6.93 30.97 11.84
C ILE A 659 6.24 30.48 13.11
N TYR A 660 5.88 29.20 13.09
CA TYR A 660 5.34 28.48 14.23
C TYR A 660 6.34 27.44 14.73
N HIS A 661 6.32 27.21 16.03
CA HIS A 661 6.88 26.02 16.68
C HIS A 661 5.72 25.32 17.36
N ASP A 662 5.49 24.06 17.01
CA ASP A 662 4.26 23.33 17.34
C ASP A 662 2.99 24.08 16.88
N THR A 663 2.30 24.72 17.82
CA THR A 663 1.10 25.54 17.59
C THR A 663 1.31 27.01 17.98
N SER A 664 2.47 27.36 18.51
CA SER A 664 2.79 28.69 19.00
C SER A 664 3.42 29.54 17.89
N LEU A 665 2.89 30.74 17.70
CA LEU A 665 3.48 31.74 16.80
C LEU A 665 4.76 32.29 17.43
N ILE A 666 5.90 32.04 16.79
CA ILE A 666 7.22 32.46 17.29
C ILE A 666 7.68 33.74 16.61
N LEU A 667 7.42 33.88 15.31
CA LEU A 667 7.84 35.04 14.54
C LEU A 667 6.73 35.46 13.59
N SER A 668 6.39 36.75 13.59
CA SER A 668 5.44 37.33 12.64
C SER A 668 6.14 38.39 11.80
N GLY A 669 6.30 38.12 10.51
CA GLY A 669 6.72 39.11 9.54
C GLY A 669 5.62 40.15 9.31
N GLY A 670 6.02 41.39 9.02
CA GLY A 670 5.10 42.45 8.60
C GLY A 670 4.47 42.15 7.23
N PHE A 671 3.32 42.79 6.96
CA PHE A 671 2.68 42.72 5.64
C PHE A 671 3.57 43.39 4.58
N LYS A 672 3.85 42.67 3.49
CA LYS A 672 4.63 43.17 2.36
C LYS A 672 3.76 43.26 1.12
N LYS A 673 3.67 44.44 0.51
CA LYS A 673 3.03 44.64 -0.79
C LYS A 673 3.91 44.05 -1.89
N VAL A 674 3.30 43.37 -2.85
CA VAL A 674 3.99 42.79 -4.01
C VAL A 674 3.78 43.70 -5.20
N ASP A 675 4.88 44.14 -5.81
CA ASP A 675 4.83 44.87 -7.07
C ASP A 675 4.57 43.88 -8.22
N VAL A 676 3.34 43.94 -8.74
CA VAL A 676 2.89 43.10 -9.86
C VAL A 676 3.17 43.74 -11.22
N SER A 677 3.58 45.01 -11.26
CA SER A 677 3.75 45.76 -12.53
C SER A 677 4.90 45.23 -13.39
N ASN A 678 5.94 44.69 -12.73
CA ASN A 678 7.13 44.14 -13.37
C ASN A 678 7.02 42.63 -13.71
N GLN A 679 5.85 42.02 -13.49
CA GLN A 679 5.63 40.60 -13.73
C GLN A 679 5.32 40.36 -15.21
N LYS A 680 5.98 39.36 -15.80
CA LYS A 680 5.78 38.98 -17.21
C LYS A 680 4.39 38.40 -17.47
N ASP A 681 3.78 37.79 -16.46
CA ASP A 681 2.46 37.17 -16.51
C ASP A 681 1.63 37.62 -15.29
N GLN A 682 0.48 38.24 -15.53
CA GLN A 682 -0.40 38.74 -14.47
C GLN A 682 -1.27 37.64 -13.83
N HIS A 683 -1.22 36.42 -14.36
CA HIS A 683 -1.86 35.23 -13.79
C HIS A 683 -0.86 34.28 -13.11
N ARG A 684 0.45 34.52 -13.29
CA ARG A 684 1.54 33.75 -12.68
C ARG A 684 2.59 34.71 -12.11
N ILE A 685 2.38 35.11 -10.86
CA ILE A 685 3.22 36.14 -10.22
C ILE A 685 4.30 35.45 -9.39
N ALA A 686 5.57 35.73 -9.73
CA ALA A 686 6.68 35.28 -8.92
C ALA A 686 6.76 36.10 -7.63
N LEU A 687 6.76 35.41 -6.49
CA LEU A 687 6.88 35.97 -5.16
C LEU A 687 8.20 35.53 -4.54
N SER A 688 8.91 36.46 -3.92
CA SER A 688 10.04 36.15 -3.05
C SER A 688 10.05 37.03 -1.81
N GLY A 689 10.68 36.52 -0.76
CA GLY A 689 10.84 37.23 0.50
C GLY A 689 11.96 36.65 1.33
N ALA A 690 12.14 37.24 2.50
CA ALA A 690 13.15 36.83 3.47
C ALA A 690 12.66 37.15 4.88
N LEU A 691 13.09 36.31 5.82
CA LEU A 691 12.82 36.41 7.24
C LEU A 691 14.10 36.09 8.01
N THR A 692 14.47 36.92 8.98
CA THR A 692 15.62 36.65 9.84
C THR A 692 15.24 35.65 10.92
N LEU A 693 16.00 34.57 11.04
CA LEU A 693 15.93 33.59 12.12
C LEU A 693 16.86 34.07 13.23
N THR A 694 16.33 34.47 14.38
CA THR A 694 17.16 35.03 15.45
C THR A 694 18.01 33.94 16.11
N ASP A 695 19.19 34.31 16.62
CA ASP A 695 20.09 33.39 17.34
C ASP A 695 19.46 32.79 18.63
N SER A 696 18.39 33.43 19.13
CA SER A 696 17.66 33.00 20.31
C SER A 696 16.71 31.82 20.07
N LEU A 697 16.45 31.48 18.80
CA LEU A 697 15.59 30.34 18.45
C LEU A 697 16.28 29.04 18.86
N GLN A 698 15.53 28.14 19.48
CA GLN A 698 16.06 26.85 19.90
C GLN A 698 16.09 25.87 18.71
N PRO A 699 17.00 24.88 18.72
CA PRO A 699 16.91 23.78 17.78
C PRO A 699 15.59 23.04 17.92
N GLY A 700 14.99 22.62 16.81
CA GLY A 700 13.69 21.96 16.81
C GLY A 700 12.95 22.07 15.48
N ASP A 701 11.72 21.58 15.45
CA ASP A 701 10.85 21.59 14.28
C ASP A 701 10.00 22.86 14.22
N TYR A 702 10.04 23.53 13.08
CA TYR A 702 9.33 24.78 12.82
C TYR A 702 8.52 24.68 11.52
N VAL A 703 7.52 25.56 11.40
CA VAL A 703 6.72 25.68 10.18
C VAL A 703 6.65 27.13 9.73
N LEU A 704 7.12 27.40 8.52
CA LEU A 704 6.87 28.66 7.83
C LEU A 704 5.48 28.63 7.22
N HIS A 705 4.63 29.59 7.58
CA HIS A 705 3.36 29.88 6.94
C HIS A 705 3.52 31.13 6.08
N LEU A 706 3.29 31.00 4.78
CA LEU A 706 3.23 32.11 3.84
C LEU A 706 1.79 32.32 3.39
N THR A 707 1.21 33.43 3.80
CA THR A 707 -0.15 33.83 3.40
C THR A 707 -0.09 34.96 2.38
N VAL A 708 -0.84 34.80 1.30
CA VAL A 708 -1.04 35.80 0.26
C VAL A 708 -2.49 36.28 0.33
N PHE A 709 -2.66 37.60 0.34
CA PHE A 709 -3.94 38.29 0.36
C PHE A 709 -4.12 39.06 -0.94
N ASP A 710 -5.15 38.74 -1.71
CA ASP A 710 -5.65 39.60 -2.78
C ASP A 710 -6.72 40.51 -2.18
N ARG A 711 -6.33 41.74 -1.84
CA ARG A 711 -7.20 42.72 -1.19
C ARG A 711 -8.31 43.20 -2.13
N ALA A 712 -8.04 43.26 -3.43
CA ALA A 712 -9.02 43.67 -4.42
C ALA A 712 -10.08 42.58 -4.64
N GLY A 713 -9.68 41.31 -4.65
CA GLY A 713 -10.57 40.16 -4.79
C GLY A 713 -11.21 39.65 -3.50
N ASN A 714 -10.81 40.18 -2.33
CA ASN A 714 -11.14 39.65 -1.00
C ASN A 714 -10.87 38.15 -0.84
N ARG A 715 -9.70 37.71 -1.30
CA ARG A 715 -9.28 36.29 -1.30
C ARG A 715 -7.97 36.13 -0.54
N ALA A 716 -7.75 34.96 0.03
CA ALA A 716 -6.47 34.61 0.63
C ALA A 716 -6.11 33.15 0.35
N ALA A 717 -4.81 32.90 0.18
CA ALA A 717 -4.24 31.56 0.06
C ALA A 717 -3.06 31.45 1.02
N THR A 718 -2.88 30.28 1.64
CA THR A 718 -1.76 30.01 2.55
C THR A 718 -1.05 28.75 2.14
N GLN A 719 0.27 28.80 2.13
CA GLN A 719 1.14 27.65 1.95
C GLN A 719 2.06 27.49 3.16
N VAL A 720 2.41 26.24 3.46
CA VAL A 720 3.28 25.91 4.59
C VAL A 720 4.57 25.21 4.14
N PHE A 721 5.65 25.43 4.87
CA PHE A 721 6.93 24.76 4.69
C PHE A 721 7.50 24.36 6.05
N PRO A 722 7.49 23.06 6.41
CA PRO A 722 8.13 22.59 7.64
C PRO A 722 9.64 22.51 7.48
N PHE A 723 10.38 22.81 8.55
CA PHE A 723 11.84 22.79 8.56
C PHE A 723 12.40 22.58 9.98
N GLU A 724 13.63 22.09 10.07
CA GLU A 724 14.38 21.89 11.31
C GLU A 724 15.37 23.05 11.49
N LEU A 725 15.36 23.68 12.68
CA LEU A 725 16.46 24.55 13.11
C LEU A 725 17.57 23.74 13.75
N VAL A 726 18.79 23.96 13.27
CA VAL A 726 20.03 23.40 13.79
C VAL A 726 20.95 24.53 14.26
N LYS A 727 21.90 24.20 15.14
CA LYS A 727 22.94 25.14 15.61
C LYS A 727 24.24 24.96 14.85
#